data_AF-A0A1W9Q7J7-F1
#
_entry.id   AF-A0A1W9Q7J7-F1
#
_cell.length_a   1.000
_cell.length_b   1.000
_cell.length_c   1.000
_cell.angle_alpha   90.00
_cell.angle_beta   90.00
_cell.angle_gamma   90.00
#
_symmetry.space_group_name_H-M   'P 1'
#
loop_
_entity.id
_entity.type
_entity.pdbx_description
1 polymer ?
#
loop_
_entity_poly.entity_id
_entity_poly.type
_entity_poly.pdbx_seq_one_letter_code
_entity_poly.pdbx_strand_id
1 'polypeptide(L)'
;MAKRDDISSTQRLLDLIRGDRPVKERPAQDADIGSGTIIPQKERGAVLKNIWPSRKGITVGIDFAYTNLRLVKIKQTAESQWKLLACANVPLDPDQPREGPEFSRFLKKTLSDFAGPSGKTDIWCLMSSAQIEIRHIRIPKVPKKQVANAVYWTYKREVEFDENENILDFEIIGDILEDGVQKLAATVYTAPKQEIKRLKDLFSRSGFPLSGISIGPFAYQNLLRTGWMEGGDKTVASLYVGRNWSRIDIFSSGNLVLARGIKAGMNSMVESILEAVNEGRNEISIEMAGEGSAAPVPAVIEPEEPIDMTQARRILSILSPDSKPLTDAEPGFYLKHDEIFRMILPAFDRLIRQVDRSFEYCVLNLKSDRVERLFVAGQIHIFTRPVLDYIHEQIGIPCDINDPLKPGAQFLDDALIPDSVSERIAFGPAVGMALASRSRTPDLTFTYREKDEQETVTRINRSIFVVFLIIIALCAGVFYWQDQQIGEKKARVIALDQKLETYNPRLSQELILQLAGKVNKKSREIKAYGQKYLVLAILNELSQMTPSHIRLLNFTAYLGANPKAGKKSPKKTILLEGIVYGEPGKLDNALATYLMKLDASPLFSDISVNKTTVEDLEDKKVLHFWTRLHVTSLAGK
;
A
#
# COMPACT_ATOMS: atom_id res chain seq x y z
N MET A 1 -43.93 23.44 -40.32
CA MET A 1 -42.92 23.95 -39.37
C MET A 1 -42.68 22.91 -38.27
N ALA A 2 -41.42 22.45 -38.11
CA ALA A 2 -40.78 21.84 -36.91
C ALA A 2 -39.42 21.27 -37.40
N LYS A 3 -38.18 21.60 -36.95
CA LYS A 3 -37.51 21.70 -35.61
C LYS A 3 -37.50 20.36 -34.85
N ARG A 4 -36.40 19.80 -34.30
CA ARG A 4 -35.20 20.33 -33.60
C ARG A 4 -34.08 19.25 -33.59
N ASP A 5 -32.83 19.61 -33.87
CA ASP A 5 -31.67 19.86 -32.95
C ASP A 5 -31.02 18.60 -32.35
N ASP A 6 -29.91 18.15 -32.95
CA ASP A 6 -28.86 17.38 -32.29
C ASP A 6 -27.50 18.04 -32.58
N ILE A 7 -26.87 18.56 -31.54
CA ILE A 7 -25.61 19.30 -31.60
C ILE A 7 -24.47 18.32 -31.30
N SER A 8 -23.52 18.24 -32.25
CA SER A 8 -22.35 17.35 -32.22
C SER A 8 -21.39 17.67 -31.06
N SER A 9 -20.81 16.62 -30.49
CA SER A 9 -19.90 16.58 -29.33
C SER A 9 -18.71 17.54 -29.39
N THR A 10 -18.35 18.02 -30.58
CA THR A 10 -17.30 19.01 -30.80
C THR A 10 -17.69 20.42 -30.34
N GLN A 11 -18.96 20.81 -30.41
CA GLN A 11 -19.44 22.12 -29.94
C GLN A 11 -19.44 22.21 -28.42
N ARG A 12 -19.80 21.11 -27.72
CA ARG A 12 -19.69 21.02 -26.26
C ARG A 12 -18.26 21.17 -25.73
N LEU A 13 -17.27 20.71 -26.51
CA LEU A 13 -15.86 20.85 -26.13
C LEU A 13 -15.36 22.29 -26.31
N LEU A 14 -15.84 22.98 -27.35
CA LEU A 14 -15.47 24.37 -27.63
C LEU A 14 -16.10 25.37 -26.65
N ASP A 15 -17.33 25.12 -26.20
CA ASP A 15 -17.99 25.94 -25.18
C ASP A 15 -17.38 25.75 -23.78
N LEU A 16 -16.69 24.64 -23.53
CA LEU A 16 -15.95 24.42 -22.28
C LEU A 16 -14.57 25.10 -22.27
N ILE A 17 -13.99 25.31 -23.45
CA ILE A 17 -12.68 25.96 -23.63
C ILE A 17 -12.83 27.49 -23.62
N ARG A 18 -13.96 28.02 -24.12
CA ARG A 18 -14.31 29.45 -24.03
C ARG A 18 -15.01 29.70 -22.69
N GLY A 19 -14.21 29.84 -21.63
CA GLY A 19 -14.70 30.04 -20.26
C GLY A 19 -15.53 31.31 -20.05
N ASP A 20 -16.81 31.25 -20.41
CA ASP A 20 -17.81 32.26 -20.09
C ASP A 20 -18.91 31.65 -19.22
N ARG A 21 -18.84 31.90 -17.90
CA ARG A 21 -20.04 32.04 -17.07
C ARG A 21 -19.88 33.19 -16.07
N PRO A 22 -20.97 33.93 -15.81
CA PRO A 22 -20.92 35.25 -15.21
C PRO A 22 -20.77 35.22 -13.69
N VAL A 23 -20.04 36.22 -13.21
CA VAL A 23 -19.83 36.60 -11.82
C VAL A 23 -21.14 37.03 -11.17
N LYS A 24 -21.40 36.56 -9.96
CA LYS A 24 -22.38 37.16 -9.05
C LYS A 24 -21.73 37.40 -7.69
N GLU A 25 -21.43 38.67 -7.44
CA GLU A 25 -20.91 39.23 -6.19
C GLU A 25 -21.93 39.20 -5.05
N ARG A 26 -21.43 39.15 -3.80
CA ARG A 26 -21.79 40.00 -2.63
C ARG A 26 -21.19 39.42 -1.32
N PRO A 27 -21.00 40.22 -0.24
CA PRO A 27 -19.78 41.00 -0.01
C PRO A 27 -19.10 40.68 1.34
N ALA A 28 -17.94 41.30 1.55
CA ALA A 28 -17.09 41.24 2.74
C ALA A 28 -17.61 42.03 3.95
N GLN A 29 -17.12 41.66 5.14
CA GLN A 29 -16.80 42.48 6.34
C GLN A 29 -16.23 41.52 7.40
N ASP A 30 -14.93 41.56 7.73
CA ASP A 30 -14.19 42.47 8.64
C ASP A 30 -13.98 41.82 10.02
N ALA A 31 -12.71 41.64 10.42
CA ALA A 31 -12.11 42.28 11.60
C ALA A 31 -10.77 41.62 12.00
N ASP A 32 -9.78 42.49 12.19
CA ASP A 32 -8.46 42.29 12.78
C ASP A 32 -8.48 41.72 14.22
N ILE A 33 -7.36 41.12 14.63
CA ILE A 33 -6.38 41.64 15.63
C ILE A 33 -5.49 40.48 16.08
N GLY A 34 -4.17 40.71 16.03
CA GLY A 34 -3.15 39.74 16.38
C GLY A 34 -2.82 39.63 17.87
N SER A 35 -2.05 38.58 18.19
CA SER A 35 -1.02 38.45 19.23
C SER A 35 -1.00 37.01 19.74
N GLY A 36 0.18 36.38 19.78
CA GLY A 36 0.37 35.16 20.56
C GLY A 36 1.37 34.17 19.97
N THR A 37 2.64 34.39 20.32
CA THR A 37 3.58 33.35 20.78
C THR A 37 3.74 32.08 19.93
N ILE A 38 4.90 31.99 19.26
CA ILE A 38 5.39 30.80 18.57
C ILE A 38 5.61 29.68 19.61
N ILE A 39 4.68 28.73 19.66
CA ILE A 39 4.84 27.44 20.33
C ILE A 39 5.35 26.46 19.24
N PRO A 40 6.47 25.75 19.44
CA PRO A 40 6.90 24.73 18.50
C PRO A 40 5.89 23.59 18.52
N GLN A 41 5.23 23.38 17.39
CA GLN A 41 4.26 22.32 17.19
C GLN A 41 4.99 20.97 17.26
N LYS A 42 4.87 20.33 18.41
CA LYS A 42 5.32 18.97 18.69
C LYS A 42 4.66 18.01 17.70
N GLU A 43 5.45 17.47 16.77
CA GLU A 43 5.02 16.44 15.83
C GLU A 43 4.45 15.23 16.59
N ARG A 44 3.12 15.10 16.56
CA ARG A 44 2.43 13.88 16.94
C ARG A 44 2.53 12.90 15.76
N GLY A 45 3.60 12.12 15.74
CA GLY A 45 3.81 11.13 14.67
C GLY A 45 5.00 10.19 14.85
N ALA A 46 5.46 9.91 16.07
CA ALA A 46 6.67 9.11 16.31
C ALA A 46 6.44 7.93 17.26
N VAL A 47 5.55 6.99 16.93
CA VAL A 47 5.37 5.75 17.72
C VAL A 47 5.31 4.46 16.88
N LEU A 48 5.41 4.51 15.53
CA LEU A 48 5.28 3.30 14.69
C LEU A 48 6.45 3.00 13.74
N LYS A 49 7.68 3.46 14.04
CA LYS A 49 8.87 3.13 13.22
C LYS A 49 9.65 1.87 13.64
N ASN A 50 9.28 1.18 14.73
CA ASN A 50 10.12 0.11 15.32
C ASN A 50 9.56 -1.32 15.23
N ILE A 51 8.80 -1.68 14.20
CA ILE A 51 8.32 -3.07 14.01
C ILE A 51 9.06 -3.82 12.88
N TRP A 52 9.92 -3.13 12.11
CA TRP A 52 10.83 -3.81 11.18
C TRP A 52 12.25 -3.82 11.75
N PRO A 53 12.97 -4.95 11.77
CA PRO A 53 14.38 -4.95 12.12
C PRO A 53 15.10 -4.06 11.12
N SER A 54 15.64 -2.94 11.60
CA SER A 54 16.64 -2.15 10.89
C SER A 54 17.75 -3.11 10.49
N ARG A 55 17.77 -3.50 9.20
CA ARG A 55 18.95 -4.14 8.63
C ARG A 55 20.08 -3.15 8.89
N LYS A 56 21.05 -3.54 9.70
CA LYS A 56 22.29 -2.78 9.89
C LYS A 56 22.79 -2.49 8.47
N GLY A 57 22.87 -1.21 8.09
CA GLY A 57 23.04 -0.74 6.70
C GLY A 57 24.39 -1.10 6.09
N ILE A 58 24.66 -2.40 5.98
CA ILE A 58 25.85 -2.98 5.36
C ILE A 58 25.44 -3.43 3.97
N THR A 59 26.14 -2.89 2.99
CA THR A 59 25.94 -3.17 1.59
C THR A 59 27.22 -3.73 1.00
N VAL A 60 27.09 -4.79 0.20
CA VAL A 60 28.17 -5.38 -0.58
C VAL A 60 27.96 -5.05 -2.04
N GLY A 61 28.90 -4.31 -2.61
CA GLY A 61 28.97 -4.02 -4.04
C GLY A 61 29.84 -5.05 -4.74
N ILE A 62 29.36 -5.53 -5.89
CA ILE A 62 30.00 -6.59 -6.65
C ILE A 62 30.22 -6.14 -8.10
N ASP A 63 31.45 -6.29 -8.58
CA ASP A 63 31.82 -6.10 -9.98
C ASP A 63 32.47 -7.38 -10.55
N PHE A 64 31.86 -7.93 -11.61
CA PHE A 64 32.43 -9.02 -12.38
C PHE A 64 33.30 -8.47 -13.50
N ALA A 65 34.58 -8.25 -13.20
CA ALA A 65 35.57 -7.98 -14.23
C ALA A 65 35.83 -9.22 -15.10
N TYR A 66 36.66 -9.06 -16.14
CA TYR A 66 36.97 -10.14 -17.07
C TYR A 66 37.69 -11.32 -16.38
N THR A 67 38.73 -11.01 -15.59
CA THR A 67 39.59 -11.99 -14.89
C THR A 67 39.47 -11.95 -13.38
N ASN A 68 38.59 -11.12 -12.83
CA ASN A 68 38.48 -10.94 -11.38
C ASN A 68 37.05 -10.64 -10.95
N LEU A 69 36.71 -11.05 -9.74
CA LEU A 69 35.52 -10.68 -8.98
C LEU A 69 35.94 -9.69 -7.90
N ARG A 70 35.43 -8.45 -7.99
CA ARG A 70 35.71 -7.42 -6.99
C ARG A 70 34.52 -7.29 -6.06
N LEU A 71 34.81 -7.30 -4.76
CA LEU A 71 33.84 -7.18 -3.69
C LEU A 71 34.24 -6.01 -2.81
N VAL A 72 33.27 -5.15 -2.50
CA VAL A 72 33.45 -4.02 -1.58
C VAL A 72 32.34 -4.06 -0.56
N LYS A 73 32.69 -3.90 0.72
CA LYS A 73 31.75 -3.91 1.85
C LYS A 73 31.75 -2.56 2.52
N ILE A 74 30.62 -1.87 2.50
CA ILE A 74 30.45 -0.54 3.12
C ILE A 74 29.34 -0.61 4.16
N LYS A 75 29.53 0.10 5.26
CA LYS A 75 28.52 0.31 6.29
C LYS A 75 28.10 1.77 6.33
N GLN A 76 26.80 2.01 6.22
CA GLN A 76 26.19 3.29 6.52
C GLN A 76 26.10 3.45 8.05
N THR A 77 26.80 4.46 8.60
CA THR A 77 26.82 4.76 10.04
C THR A 77 25.77 5.81 10.41
N ALA A 78 25.50 6.76 9.51
CA ALA A 78 24.43 7.75 9.60
C ALA A 78 23.88 8.05 8.19
N GLU A 79 22.84 8.89 8.08
CA GLU A 79 22.16 9.16 6.80
C GLU A 79 23.11 9.57 5.67
N SER A 80 24.13 10.36 6.00
CA SER A 80 25.19 10.80 5.07
C SER A 80 26.60 10.45 5.56
N GLN A 81 26.76 9.33 6.28
CA GLN A 81 28.08 8.86 6.70
C GLN A 81 28.25 7.38 6.38
N TRP A 82 29.38 7.08 5.75
CA TRP A 82 29.73 5.74 5.30
C TRP A 82 31.12 5.38 5.81
N LYS A 83 31.33 4.08 6.04
CA LYS A 83 32.62 3.52 6.41
C LYS A 83 32.91 2.31 5.54
N LEU A 84 34.06 2.30 4.88
CA LEU A 84 34.59 1.12 4.21
C LEU A 84 34.95 0.08 5.27
N LEU A 85 34.50 -1.16 5.09
CA LEU A 85 34.82 -2.26 5.98
C LEU A 85 35.85 -3.20 5.38
N ALA A 86 35.74 -3.51 4.09
CA ALA A 86 36.65 -4.42 3.41
C ALA A 86 36.55 -4.29 1.88
N CYS A 87 37.66 -4.59 1.21
CA CYS A 87 37.75 -4.84 -0.22
C CYS A 87 38.33 -6.25 -0.45
N ALA A 88 37.88 -6.95 -1.49
CA ALA A 88 38.46 -8.21 -1.92
C ALA A 88 38.52 -8.30 -3.45
N ASN A 89 39.65 -8.75 -3.96
CA ASN A 89 39.89 -9.01 -5.37
C ASN A 89 40.12 -10.52 -5.54
N VAL A 90 39.17 -11.22 -6.14
CA VAL A 90 39.20 -12.68 -6.25
C VAL A 90 39.41 -13.07 -7.72
N PRO A 91 40.49 -13.78 -8.08
CA PRO A 91 40.72 -14.22 -9.45
C PRO A 91 39.55 -15.06 -9.99
N LEU A 92 39.21 -14.84 -11.25
CA LEU A 92 38.26 -15.62 -12.02
C LEU A 92 38.97 -16.24 -13.20
N ASP A 93 38.69 -17.52 -13.44
CA ASP A 93 39.06 -18.19 -14.68
C ASP A 93 38.12 -17.69 -15.81
N PRO A 94 38.64 -17.02 -16.86
CA PRO A 94 37.83 -16.55 -17.97
C PRO A 94 37.20 -17.68 -18.79
N ASP A 95 37.77 -18.89 -18.76
CA ASP A 95 37.31 -20.04 -19.53
C ASP A 95 36.24 -20.86 -18.77
N GLN A 96 36.05 -20.60 -17.48
CA GLN A 96 35.05 -21.28 -16.67
C GLN A 96 33.62 -20.73 -16.93
N PRO A 97 32.62 -21.59 -17.21
CA PRO A 97 31.23 -21.15 -17.36
C PRO A 97 30.66 -20.56 -16.06
N ARG A 98 30.20 -19.30 -16.13
CA ARG A 98 29.65 -18.55 -14.98
C ARG A 98 28.25 -18.99 -14.54
N GLU A 99 27.62 -19.94 -15.22
CA GLU A 99 26.25 -20.42 -14.94
C GLU A 99 26.19 -21.83 -14.34
N GLY A 100 27.36 -22.45 -14.12
CA GLY A 100 27.46 -23.80 -13.58
C GLY A 100 27.22 -23.89 -12.07
N PRO A 101 26.89 -25.09 -11.56
CA PRO A 101 26.79 -25.35 -10.12
C PRO A 101 28.12 -25.15 -9.40
N GLU A 102 29.25 -25.37 -10.08
CA GLU A 102 30.58 -25.10 -9.54
C GLU A 102 30.80 -23.62 -9.25
N PHE A 103 30.47 -22.77 -10.22
CA PHE A 103 30.56 -21.32 -10.06
C PHE A 103 29.61 -20.82 -8.95
N SER A 104 28.41 -21.39 -8.86
CA SER A 104 27.47 -21.09 -7.77
C SER A 104 28.03 -21.47 -6.38
N ARG A 105 28.74 -22.61 -6.28
CA ARG A 105 29.43 -23.04 -5.05
C ARG A 105 30.61 -22.12 -4.70
N PHE A 106 31.41 -21.75 -5.70
CA PHE A 106 32.48 -20.77 -5.55
C PHE A 106 31.93 -19.43 -5.02
N LEU A 107 30.90 -18.89 -5.67
CA LEU A 107 30.28 -17.62 -5.27
C LEU A 107 29.70 -17.71 -3.85
N LYS A 108 29.03 -18.82 -3.50
CA LYS A 108 28.54 -19.05 -2.14
C LYS A 108 29.65 -19.01 -1.10
N LYS A 109 30.77 -19.69 -1.35
CA LYS A 109 31.93 -19.71 -0.45
C LYS A 109 32.49 -18.30 -0.29
N THR A 110 32.81 -17.65 -1.41
CA THR A 110 33.39 -16.30 -1.42
C THR A 110 32.51 -15.27 -0.71
N LEU A 111 31.19 -15.30 -0.96
CA LEU A 111 30.25 -14.38 -0.30
C LEU A 111 30.04 -14.73 1.17
N SER A 112 30.04 -16.01 1.56
CA SER A 112 29.97 -16.41 2.97
C SER A 112 31.18 -15.90 3.76
N ASP A 113 32.37 -15.99 3.17
CA ASP A 113 33.62 -15.55 3.80
C ASP A 113 33.68 -14.00 3.89
N PHE A 114 33.20 -13.30 2.87
CA PHE A 114 33.31 -11.83 2.78
C PHE A 114 32.10 -11.07 3.38
N ALA A 115 30.88 -11.43 2.98
CA ALA A 115 29.65 -10.76 3.41
C ALA A 115 29.20 -11.24 4.81
N GLY A 116 29.45 -12.50 5.13
CA GLY A 116 28.95 -13.18 6.33
C GLY A 116 27.65 -13.94 6.04
N PRO A 117 26.82 -14.23 7.07
CA PRO A 117 25.57 -14.98 6.88
C PRO A 117 24.60 -14.27 5.92
N SER A 118 24.04 -15.04 4.98
CA SER A 118 23.06 -14.55 4.01
C SER A 118 21.83 -13.90 4.69
N GLY A 119 21.26 -12.89 4.03
CA GLY A 119 20.06 -12.17 4.48
C GLY A 119 20.31 -11.01 5.46
N LYS A 120 21.55 -10.82 5.93
CA LYS A 120 21.94 -9.72 6.84
C LYS A 120 22.57 -8.51 6.14
N THR A 121 22.98 -8.66 4.89
CA THR A 121 23.64 -7.64 4.08
C THR A 121 22.88 -7.43 2.79
N ASP A 122 22.77 -6.19 2.33
CA ASP A 122 22.25 -5.91 1.00
C ASP A 122 23.33 -6.14 -0.05
N ILE A 123 23.01 -6.80 -1.16
CA ILE A 123 24.00 -7.15 -2.20
C ILE A 123 23.58 -6.50 -3.50
N TRP A 124 24.46 -5.67 -4.06
CA TRP A 124 24.26 -4.99 -5.33
C TRP A 124 25.30 -5.46 -6.34
N CYS A 125 24.82 -5.87 -7.51
CA CYS A 125 25.68 -6.34 -8.59
C CYS A 125 25.72 -5.32 -9.73
N LEU A 126 26.92 -5.05 -10.21
CA LEU A 126 27.15 -4.35 -11.45
C LEU A 126 26.83 -5.25 -12.64
N MET A 127 26.03 -4.75 -13.57
CA MET A 127 25.79 -5.33 -14.89
C MET A 127 26.62 -4.59 -15.95
N SER A 128 27.04 -5.32 -16.99
CA SER A 128 27.69 -4.75 -18.17
C SER A 128 26.79 -3.72 -18.86
N SER A 129 27.33 -2.55 -19.17
CA SER A 129 26.62 -1.50 -19.91
C SER A 129 26.67 -1.66 -21.43
N ALA A 130 27.25 -2.75 -21.94
CA ALA A 130 27.49 -2.91 -23.39
C ALA A 130 26.21 -2.98 -24.24
N GLN A 131 25.12 -3.50 -23.67
CA GLN A 131 23.82 -3.65 -24.33
C GLN A 131 22.75 -2.74 -23.70
N ILE A 132 23.19 -1.67 -23.03
CA ILE A 132 22.31 -0.76 -22.30
C ILE A 132 22.28 0.56 -23.03
N GLU A 133 21.09 1.00 -23.38
CA GLU A 133 20.86 2.30 -24.00
C GLU A 133 20.33 3.26 -22.94
N ILE A 134 20.91 4.46 -22.88
CA ILE A 134 20.49 5.53 -21.96
C ILE A 134 20.16 6.74 -22.81
N ARG A 135 18.96 7.31 -22.61
CA ARG A 135 18.51 8.53 -23.28
C ARG A 135 17.89 9.52 -22.33
N HIS A 136 18.03 10.78 -22.69
CA HIS A 136 17.45 11.90 -21.96
C HIS A 136 16.31 12.46 -22.78
N ILE A 137 15.10 12.35 -22.24
CA ILE A 137 13.89 12.80 -22.91
C ILE A 137 13.24 13.91 -22.10
N ARG A 138 12.45 14.72 -22.79
CA ARG A 138 11.62 15.78 -22.21
C ARG A 138 10.16 15.42 -22.45
N ILE A 139 9.40 15.21 -21.38
CA ILE A 139 7.98 14.89 -21.46
C ILE A 139 7.14 16.09 -20.97
N PRO A 140 5.90 16.25 -21.45
CA PRO A 140 5.00 17.26 -20.90
C PRO A 140 4.74 17.02 -19.40
N LYS A 141 4.46 18.09 -18.65
CA LYS A 141 4.09 17.98 -17.23
C LYS A 141 2.73 17.28 -17.12
N VAL A 142 2.75 16.03 -16.66
CA VAL A 142 1.57 15.16 -16.51
C VAL A 142 1.41 14.72 -15.04
N PRO A 143 0.21 14.31 -14.61
CA PRO A 143 0.02 13.72 -13.28
C PRO A 143 0.95 12.52 -13.06
N LYS A 144 1.44 12.30 -11.83
CA LYS A 144 2.42 11.24 -11.49
C LYS A 144 2.08 9.85 -12.05
N LYS A 145 0.79 9.48 -12.08
CA LYS A 145 0.31 8.20 -12.62
C LYS A 145 0.47 8.05 -14.14
N GLN A 146 0.54 9.17 -14.87
CA GLN A 146 0.67 9.19 -16.34
C GLN A 146 2.12 9.35 -16.80
N VAL A 147 3.06 9.64 -15.88
CA VAL A 147 4.47 9.87 -16.20
C VAL A 147 5.08 8.67 -16.92
N ALA A 148 4.88 7.44 -16.41
CA ALA A 148 5.43 6.24 -17.04
C ALA A 148 4.95 6.05 -18.48
N ASN A 149 3.66 6.29 -18.74
CA ASN A 149 3.11 6.21 -20.10
C ASN A 149 3.69 7.30 -21.00
N ALA A 150 3.82 8.53 -20.50
CA ALA A 150 4.40 9.64 -21.26
C ALA A 150 5.88 9.39 -21.61
N VAL A 151 6.67 8.86 -20.66
CA VAL A 151 8.06 8.44 -20.89
C VAL A 151 8.10 7.36 -21.96
N TYR A 152 7.32 6.29 -21.79
CA TYR A 152 7.31 5.15 -22.71
C TYR A 152 6.99 5.57 -24.15
N TRP A 153 5.93 6.36 -24.38
CA TRP A 153 5.55 6.79 -25.73
C TRP A 153 6.54 7.76 -26.35
N THR A 154 7.17 8.61 -25.53
CA THR A 154 8.20 9.53 -26.00
C THR A 154 9.45 8.75 -26.42
N TYR A 155 9.90 7.79 -25.59
CA TYR A 155 11.05 6.94 -25.89
C TYR A 155 10.81 6.08 -27.13
N LYS A 156 9.66 5.41 -27.24
CA LYS A 156 9.30 4.55 -28.37
C LYS A 156 9.23 5.28 -29.72
N ARG A 157 9.01 6.60 -29.71
CA ARG A 157 9.05 7.43 -30.93
C ARG A 157 10.49 7.70 -31.41
N GLU A 158 11.45 7.69 -30.50
CA GLU A 158 12.86 8.02 -30.77
C GLU A 158 13.75 6.79 -30.92
N VAL A 159 13.34 5.67 -30.33
CA VAL A 159 14.12 4.42 -30.26
C VAL A 159 13.24 3.23 -30.57
N GLU A 160 13.68 2.43 -31.54
CA GLU A 160 13.14 1.09 -31.76
C GLU A 160 13.78 0.11 -30.76
N PHE A 161 12.97 -0.52 -29.92
CA PHE A 161 13.43 -1.55 -28.99
C PHE A 161 12.38 -2.64 -28.80
N ASP A 162 12.83 -3.87 -28.50
CA ASP A 162 11.93 -4.99 -28.20
C ASP A 162 11.59 -5.01 -26.70
N GLU A 163 10.32 -4.80 -26.40
CA GLU A 163 9.75 -4.82 -25.04
C GLU A 163 9.68 -6.22 -24.41
N ASN A 164 9.73 -7.27 -25.22
CA ASN A 164 9.76 -8.64 -24.73
C ASN A 164 11.16 -8.98 -24.22
N GLU A 165 12.20 -8.52 -24.92
CA GLU A 165 13.60 -8.80 -24.60
C GLU A 165 14.19 -7.80 -23.60
N ASN A 166 13.74 -6.54 -23.62
CA ASN A 166 14.32 -5.48 -22.80
C ASN A 166 13.31 -4.92 -21.79
N ILE A 167 13.80 -4.59 -20.60
CA ILE A 167 13.07 -3.69 -19.71
C ILE A 167 13.25 -2.25 -20.18
N LEU A 168 12.28 -1.41 -19.88
CA LEU A 168 12.38 0.04 -19.96
C LEU A 168 12.08 0.61 -18.58
N ASP A 169 12.99 1.44 -18.09
CA ASP A 169 12.83 2.11 -16.81
C ASP A 169 13.42 3.53 -16.87
N PHE A 170 13.09 4.38 -15.90
CA PHE A 170 13.46 5.79 -15.95
C PHE A 170 13.61 6.44 -14.58
N GLU A 171 14.42 7.49 -14.53
CA GLU A 171 14.56 8.39 -13.39
C GLU A 171 14.14 9.81 -13.80
N ILE A 172 13.26 10.44 -13.00
CA ILE A 172 12.88 11.84 -13.20
C ILE A 172 13.96 12.73 -12.58
N ILE A 173 14.57 13.59 -13.39
CA ILE A 173 15.59 14.53 -12.94
C ILE A 173 14.94 15.75 -12.29
N GLY A 174 13.88 16.30 -12.91
CA GLY A 174 13.18 17.46 -12.38
C GLY A 174 12.31 18.19 -13.41
N ASP A 175 11.75 19.32 -12.97
CA ASP A 175 11.03 20.26 -13.83
C ASP A 175 12.04 21.10 -14.63
N ILE A 176 11.80 21.26 -15.93
CA ILE A 176 12.57 22.16 -16.80
C ILE A 176 11.62 23.14 -17.50
N LEU A 177 12.10 24.35 -17.77
CA LEU A 177 11.39 25.31 -18.59
C LEU A 177 11.97 25.25 -20.01
N GLU A 178 11.14 24.92 -20.99
CA GLU A 178 11.52 24.91 -22.40
C GLU A 178 10.53 25.75 -23.20
N ASP A 179 11.02 26.82 -23.82
CA ASP A 179 10.23 27.75 -24.63
C ASP A 179 8.98 28.30 -23.91
N GLY A 180 9.12 28.57 -22.60
CA GLY A 180 8.05 29.05 -21.73
C GLY A 180 7.08 27.97 -21.23
N VAL A 181 7.25 26.71 -21.63
CA VAL A 181 6.43 25.57 -21.21
C VAL A 181 7.18 24.74 -20.18
N GLN A 182 6.52 24.42 -19.06
CA GLN A 182 7.07 23.48 -18.08
C GLN A 182 7.01 22.04 -18.61
N LYS A 183 8.16 21.37 -18.64
CA LYS A 183 8.31 19.96 -18.98
C LYS A 183 9.01 19.23 -17.83
N LEU A 184 8.93 17.90 -17.86
CA LEU A 184 9.71 17.04 -16.97
C LEU A 184 10.88 16.46 -17.76
N ALA A 185 12.09 16.56 -17.19
CA ALA A 185 13.27 15.87 -17.70
C ALA A 185 13.35 14.46 -17.09
N ALA A 186 13.57 13.47 -17.94
CA ALA A 186 13.71 12.08 -17.53
C ALA A 186 14.91 11.42 -18.21
N THR A 187 15.66 10.62 -17.46
CA THR A 187 16.64 9.68 -18.00
C THR A 187 15.99 8.33 -18.13
N VAL A 188 15.88 7.83 -19.35
CA VAL A 188 15.32 6.51 -19.68
C VAL A 188 16.48 5.57 -19.99
N TYR A 189 16.36 4.34 -19.54
CA TYR A 189 17.34 3.31 -19.81
C TYR A 189 16.66 1.99 -20.13
N THR A 190 17.25 1.25 -21.07
CA THR A 190 16.82 -0.10 -21.45
C THR A 190 17.89 -1.12 -21.10
N ALA A 191 17.46 -2.31 -20.65
CA ALA A 191 18.38 -3.38 -20.32
C ALA A 191 17.82 -4.76 -20.70
N PRO A 192 18.67 -5.71 -21.14
CA PRO A 192 18.22 -7.06 -21.50
C PRO A 192 17.69 -7.83 -20.29
N LYS A 193 16.43 -8.28 -20.35
CA LYS A 193 15.79 -9.10 -19.31
C LYS A 193 16.55 -10.40 -19.05
N GLN A 194 17.13 -11.00 -20.09
CA GLN A 194 17.86 -12.25 -19.99
C GLN A 194 19.08 -12.11 -19.06
N GLU A 195 19.85 -11.04 -19.20
CA GLU A 195 21.04 -10.82 -18.36
C GLU A 195 20.64 -10.50 -16.91
N ILE A 196 19.55 -9.76 -16.70
CA ILE A 196 19.01 -9.48 -15.36
C ILE A 196 18.59 -10.80 -14.69
N LYS A 197 17.85 -11.65 -15.42
CA LYS A 197 17.41 -12.95 -14.94
C LYS A 197 18.59 -13.86 -14.64
N ARG A 198 19.60 -13.90 -15.52
CA ARG A 198 20.83 -14.68 -15.36
C ARG A 198 21.54 -14.34 -14.05
N LEU A 199 21.75 -13.06 -13.77
CA LEU A 199 22.37 -12.61 -12.52
C LEU A 199 21.49 -12.94 -11.31
N LYS A 200 20.17 -12.69 -11.38
CA LYS A 200 19.23 -13.06 -10.30
C LYS A 200 19.30 -14.55 -9.98
N ASP A 201 19.29 -15.41 -11.00
CA ASP A 201 19.31 -16.87 -10.86
C ASP A 201 20.65 -17.35 -10.29
N LEU A 202 21.78 -16.82 -10.77
CA LEU A 202 23.11 -17.14 -10.26
C LEU A 202 23.23 -16.87 -8.75
N PHE A 203 22.86 -15.66 -8.33
CA PHE A 203 22.95 -15.26 -6.93
C PHE A 203 21.96 -16.00 -6.04
N SER A 204 20.74 -16.26 -6.54
CA SER A 204 19.75 -17.08 -5.83
C SER A 204 20.26 -18.51 -5.60
N ARG A 205 20.88 -19.14 -6.60
CA ARG A 205 21.50 -20.49 -6.48
C ARG A 205 22.66 -20.52 -5.49
N SER A 206 23.42 -19.42 -5.39
CA SER A 206 24.49 -19.31 -4.38
C SER A 206 23.96 -19.18 -2.95
N GLY A 207 22.66 -18.91 -2.76
CA GLY A 207 22.06 -18.64 -1.46
C GLY A 207 22.22 -17.20 -0.97
N PHE A 208 22.70 -16.29 -1.83
CA PHE A 208 22.90 -14.87 -1.57
C PHE A 208 22.11 -14.05 -2.59
N PRO A 209 20.78 -13.92 -2.46
CA PRO A 209 19.95 -13.20 -3.43
C PRO A 209 20.34 -11.72 -3.50
N LEU A 210 20.28 -11.15 -4.70
CA LEU A 210 20.58 -9.74 -4.94
C LEU A 210 19.49 -8.83 -4.38
N SER A 211 19.92 -7.74 -3.74
CA SER A 211 19.05 -6.64 -3.33
C SER A 211 18.73 -5.69 -4.49
N GLY A 212 19.63 -5.56 -5.46
CA GLY A 212 19.46 -4.78 -6.68
C GLY A 212 20.55 -5.05 -7.74
N ILE A 213 20.28 -4.66 -8.98
CA ILE A 213 21.24 -4.69 -10.11
C ILE A 213 21.27 -3.32 -10.74
N SER A 214 22.46 -2.80 -11.02
CA SER A 214 22.61 -1.51 -11.68
C SER A 214 23.86 -1.50 -12.56
N ILE A 215 24.23 -0.35 -13.11
CA ILE A 215 25.24 -0.22 -14.17
C ILE A 215 26.35 0.77 -13.81
N GLY A 216 27.43 0.75 -14.58
CA GLY A 216 28.62 1.58 -14.35
C GLY A 216 28.33 3.07 -14.15
N PRO A 217 27.53 3.72 -15.02
CA PRO A 217 27.18 5.13 -14.84
C PRO A 217 26.50 5.42 -13.51
N PHE A 218 25.58 4.55 -13.08
CA PHE A 218 24.89 4.70 -11.79
C PHE A 218 25.77 4.33 -10.59
N ALA A 219 26.78 3.46 -10.77
CA ALA A 219 27.80 3.25 -9.75
C ALA A 219 28.55 4.56 -9.47
N TYR A 220 28.95 5.28 -10.52
CA TYR A 220 29.61 6.57 -10.38
C TYR A 220 28.67 7.65 -9.83
N GLN A 221 27.40 7.64 -10.27
CA GLN A 221 26.35 8.48 -9.69
C GLN A 221 26.27 8.33 -8.17
N ASN A 222 26.36 7.10 -7.65
CA ASN A 222 26.35 6.85 -6.22
C ASN A 222 27.56 7.46 -5.51
N LEU A 223 28.76 7.42 -6.12
CA LEU A 223 29.95 8.06 -5.57
C LEU A 223 29.74 9.58 -5.40
N LEU A 224 29.13 10.23 -6.38
CA LEU A 224 28.82 11.67 -6.34
C LEU A 224 27.70 12.00 -5.35
N ARG A 225 26.56 11.29 -5.41
CA ARG A 225 25.38 11.55 -4.57
C ARG A 225 25.63 11.31 -3.08
N THR A 226 26.61 10.50 -2.74
CA THR A 226 27.00 10.24 -1.35
C THR A 226 28.13 11.13 -0.86
N GLY A 227 28.70 11.98 -1.72
CA GLY A 227 29.88 12.76 -1.38
C GLY A 227 31.13 11.90 -1.15
N TRP A 228 31.12 10.64 -1.59
CA TRP A 228 32.31 9.78 -1.60
C TRP A 228 33.38 10.34 -2.54
N MET A 229 32.94 10.93 -3.65
CA MET A 229 33.75 11.72 -4.57
C MET A 229 33.21 13.17 -4.60
N GLU A 230 34.11 14.14 -4.76
CA GLU A 230 33.76 15.56 -4.89
C GLU A 230 33.01 15.86 -6.21
N GLY A 231 32.28 16.97 -6.23
CA GLY A 231 31.61 17.48 -7.44
C GLY A 231 30.16 17.01 -7.62
N GLY A 232 29.53 16.48 -6.58
CA GLY A 232 28.12 16.08 -6.60
C GLY A 232 27.13 17.25 -6.73
N ASP A 233 27.56 18.48 -6.48
CA ASP A 233 26.77 19.72 -6.63
C ASP A 233 27.00 20.42 -7.98
N LYS A 234 27.96 19.94 -8.77
CA LYS A 234 28.43 20.55 -10.02
C LYS A 234 28.07 19.70 -11.23
N THR A 235 28.40 20.22 -12.42
CA THR A 235 28.39 19.41 -13.63
C THR A 235 29.79 18.81 -13.87
N VAL A 236 29.91 17.50 -13.73
CA VAL A 236 31.19 16.77 -13.82
C VAL A 236 31.08 15.63 -14.84
N ALA A 237 32.20 15.27 -15.44
CA ALA A 237 32.27 14.14 -16.36
C ALA A 237 33.19 13.03 -15.83
N SER A 238 32.89 11.79 -16.20
CA SER A 238 33.73 10.62 -15.94
C SER A 238 34.01 9.91 -17.26
N LEU A 239 35.29 9.85 -17.65
CA LEU A 239 35.77 9.06 -18.77
C LEU A 239 36.29 7.72 -18.27
N TYR A 240 35.60 6.64 -18.60
CA TYR A 240 36.11 5.27 -18.42
C TYR A 240 36.76 4.79 -19.73
N VAL A 241 38.04 4.42 -19.66
CA VAL A 241 38.81 3.86 -20.79
C VAL A 241 39.01 2.37 -20.58
N GLY A 242 38.23 1.58 -21.31
CA GLY A 242 38.30 0.12 -21.31
C GLY A 242 39.26 -0.43 -22.35
N ARG A 243 39.31 -1.77 -22.46
CA ARG A 243 40.19 -2.46 -23.43
C ARG A 243 39.84 -2.14 -24.89
N ASN A 244 38.57 -2.28 -25.27
CA ASN A 244 38.10 -2.14 -26.65
C ASN A 244 37.21 -0.92 -26.89
N TRP A 245 36.69 -0.33 -25.82
CA TRP A 245 35.75 0.79 -25.86
C TRP A 245 35.98 1.68 -24.64
N SER A 246 35.56 2.92 -24.77
CA SER A 246 35.54 3.90 -23.69
C SER A 246 34.11 4.42 -23.52
N ARG A 247 33.81 5.03 -22.38
CA ARG A 247 32.53 5.67 -22.14
C ARG A 247 32.73 6.98 -21.41
N ILE A 248 32.03 7.99 -21.89
CA ILE A 248 31.92 9.28 -21.23
C ILE A 248 30.55 9.37 -20.56
N ASP A 249 30.56 9.58 -19.26
CA ASP A 249 29.38 9.78 -18.43
C ASP A 249 29.41 11.23 -17.92
N ILE A 250 28.34 12.00 -18.13
CA ILE A 250 28.22 13.38 -17.65
C ILE A 250 27.14 13.42 -16.58
N PHE A 251 27.43 14.08 -15.47
CA PHE A 251 26.57 14.22 -14.32
C PHE A 251 26.32 15.68 -14.04
N SER A 252 25.10 16.04 -13.63
CA SER A 252 24.76 17.38 -13.14
C SER A 252 24.01 17.24 -11.82
N SER A 253 24.48 17.95 -10.78
CA SER A 253 23.94 17.83 -9.43
C SER A 253 23.85 16.37 -8.95
N GLY A 254 24.87 15.57 -9.30
CA GLY A 254 24.95 14.16 -8.93
C GLY A 254 23.98 13.25 -9.69
N ASN A 255 23.33 13.71 -10.76
CA ASN A 255 22.42 12.91 -11.58
C ASN A 255 23.01 12.68 -12.97
N LEU A 256 22.88 11.48 -13.52
CA LEU A 256 23.39 11.14 -14.86
C LEU A 256 22.60 11.90 -15.94
N VAL A 257 23.30 12.75 -16.69
CA VAL A 257 22.75 13.58 -17.78
C VAL A 257 23.17 13.08 -19.17
N LEU A 258 24.23 12.30 -19.26
CA LEU A 258 24.63 11.66 -20.50
C LEU A 258 25.46 10.41 -20.19
N ALA A 259 25.25 9.35 -20.95
CA ALA A 259 26.18 8.23 -21.02
C ALA A 259 26.37 7.86 -22.48
N ARG A 260 27.61 7.94 -22.98
CA ARG A 260 27.91 7.67 -24.39
C ARG A 260 29.11 6.74 -24.53
N GLY A 261 28.90 5.64 -25.23
CA GLY A 261 29.97 4.74 -25.65
C GLY A 261 30.79 5.33 -26.79
N ILE A 262 32.11 5.18 -26.70
CA ILE A 262 33.11 5.57 -27.71
C ILE A 262 33.81 4.29 -28.16
N LYS A 263 33.80 4.03 -29.48
CA LYS A 263 34.48 2.88 -30.11
C LYS A 263 35.99 3.09 -30.23
N ALA A 264 36.62 3.46 -29.12
CA ALA A 264 38.07 3.59 -28.98
C ALA A 264 38.42 3.24 -27.53
N GLY A 265 39.46 2.45 -27.33
CA GLY A 265 39.92 2.04 -26.00
C GLY A 265 41.43 1.85 -25.99
N MET A 266 41.95 1.16 -24.97
CA MET A 266 43.38 0.90 -24.84
C MET A 266 43.95 0.15 -26.05
N ASN A 267 43.20 -0.78 -26.66
CA ASN A 267 43.68 -1.50 -27.84
C ASN A 267 43.98 -0.59 -29.03
N SER A 268 43.27 0.53 -29.19
CA SER A 268 43.59 1.51 -30.24
C SER A 268 44.94 2.18 -30.00
N MET A 269 45.33 2.37 -28.73
CA MET A 269 46.65 2.90 -28.37
C MET A 269 47.75 1.84 -28.59
N VAL A 270 47.44 0.57 -28.27
CA VAL A 270 48.33 -0.57 -28.54
C VAL A 270 48.58 -0.70 -30.04
N GLU A 271 47.53 -0.59 -30.86
CA GLU A 271 47.62 -0.61 -32.33
C GLU A 271 48.53 0.52 -32.82
N SER A 272 48.42 1.73 -32.29
CA SER A 272 49.32 2.84 -32.66
C SER A 272 50.78 2.60 -32.25
N ILE A 273 51.05 1.95 -31.12
CA ILE A 273 52.42 1.53 -30.75
C ILE A 273 52.93 0.46 -31.71
N LEU A 274 52.10 -0.54 -32.00
CA LEU A 274 52.42 -1.64 -32.91
C LEU A 274 52.80 -1.11 -34.30
N GLU A 275 52.01 -0.18 -34.83
CA GLU A 275 52.26 0.51 -36.10
C GLU A 275 53.57 1.30 -36.03
N ALA A 276 53.72 2.20 -35.05
CA ALA A 276 54.88 3.08 -34.94
C ALA A 276 56.22 2.33 -34.80
N VAL A 277 56.27 1.27 -33.99
CA VAL A 277 57.50 0.47 -33.78
C VAL A 277 57.84 -0.37 -35.02
N ASN A 278 56.85 -0.97 -35.67
CA ASN A 278 57.09 -1.81 -36.85
C ASN A 278 57.39 -0.98 -38.11
N GLU A 279 56.82 0.22 -38.24
CA GLU A 279 57.12 1.14 -39.34
C GLU A 279 58.52 1.75 -39.21
N GLY A 280 58.90 2.24 -38.01
CA GLY A 280 60.25 2.75 -37.76
C GLY A 280 61.34 1.72 -38.09
N ARG A 281 61.11 0.45 -37.78
CA ARG A 281 61.99 -0.66 -38.19
C ARG A 281 62.15 -0.79 -39.70
N ASN A 282 61.04 -0.66 -40.45
CA ASN A 282 61.05 -0.82 -41.90
C ASN A 282 61.77 0.34 -42.61
N GLU A 283 61.62 1.58 -42.13
CA GLU A 283 62.35 2.75 -42.66
C GLU A 283 63.87 2.57 -42.52
N ILE A 284 64.35 2.12 -41.36
CA ILE A 284 65.76 1.85 -41.08
C ILE A 284 66.30 0.72 -41.99
N SER A 285 65.49 -0.31 -42.23
CA SER A 285 65.86 -1.45 -43.08
C SER A 285 66.02 -1.03 -44.55
N ILE A 286 65.23 -0.06 -45.02
CA ILE A 286 65.28 0.48 -46.37
C ILE A 286 66.49 1.42 -46.55
N GLU A 287 66.78 2.27 -45.57
CA GLU A 287 67.97 3.14 -45.59
C GLU A 287 69.28 2.33 -45.62
N MET A 288 69.37 1.24 -44.84
CA MET A 288 70.53 0.33 -44.86
C MET A 288 70.68 -0.45 -46.19
N ALA A 289 69.59 -0.64 -46.94
CA ALA A 289 69.64 -1.26 -48.27
C ALA A 289 69.96 -0.26 -49.39
N GLY A 290 69.82 1.05 -49.14
CA GLY A 290 69.99 2.12 -50.13
C GLY A 290 71.37 2.78 -50.14
N GLU A 291 72.10 2.83 -49.03
CA GLU A 291 73.40 3.53 -48.94
C GLU A 291 74.52 2.65 -48.36
N GLY A 292 75.50 2.31 -49.18
CA GLY A 292 76.74 1.65 -48.77
C GLY A 292 77.70 2.60 -48.05
N SER A 293 77.33 3.15 -46.89
CA SER A 293 78.23 3.97 -46.07
C SER A 293 78.31 3.47 -44.64
N ALA A 294 79.54 3.13 -44.24
CA ALA A 294 79.91 2.69 -42.91
C ALA A 294 80.14 3.88 -41.98
N ALA A 295 79.19 4.13 -41.08
CA ALA A 295 79.44 4.85 -39.82
C ALA A 295 78.62 4.18 -38.71
N PRO A 296 79.18 4.02 -37.49
CA PRO A 296 78.50 3.28 -36.42
C PRO A 296 77.44 4.17 -35.78
N VAL A 297 76.18 3.96 -36.19
CA VAL A 297 75.02 4.40 -35.41
C VAL A 297 75.04 3.60 -34.10
N PRO A 298 74.80 4.21 -32.92
CA PRO A 298 74.76 3.45 -31.67
C PRO A 298 73.72 2.34 -31.82
N ALA A 299 74.12 1.11 -31.51
CA ALA A 299 73.26 -0.06 -31.56
C ALA A 299 72.06 0.12 -30.60
N VAL A 300 70.99 0.72 -31.11
CA VAL A 300 69.66 0.54 -30.54
C VAL A 300 69.31 -0.91 -30.87
N ILE A 301 69.23 -1.73 -29.82
CA ILE A 301 68.80 -3.13 -29.93
C ILE A 301 67.30 -3.07 -30.22
N GLU A 302 66.94 -2.79 -31.46
CA GLU A 302 65.58 -2.95 -31.96
C GLU A 302 65.30 -4.45 -32.17
N PRO A 303 64.08 -4.93 -31.89
CA PRO A 303 63.75 -6.34 -32.02
C PRO A 303 63.97 -6.83 -33.47
N GLU A 304 64.65 -7.99 -33.62
CA GLU A 304 64.93 -8.60 -34.93
C GLU A 304 63.64 -8.96 -35.69
N GLU A 305 62.57 -9.26 -34.96
CA GLU A 305 61.24 -9.61 -35.48
C GLU A 305 60.21 -8.49 -35.23
N PRO A 306 59.19 -8.33 -36.12
CA PRO A 306 58.10 -7.40 -35.88
C PRO A 306 57.40 -7.76 -34.57
N ILE A 307 57.12 -6.74 -33.75
CA ILE A 307 56.48 -6.97 -32.47
C ILE A 307 55.02 -7.35 -32.65
N ASP A 308 54.46 -8.10 -31.69
CA ASP A 308 53.06 -8.50 -31.68
C ASP A 308 52.19 -7.59 -30.77
N MET A 309 50.88 -7.85 -30.75
CA MET A 309 49.93 -7.13 -29.88
C MET A 309 50.21 -7.31 -28.38
N THR A 310 50.86 -8.41 -27.98
CA THR A 310 51.17 -8.71 -26.59
C THR A 310 52.34 -7.86 -26.11
N GLN A 311 53.38 -7.75 -26.94
CA GLN A 311 54.55 -6.92 -26.73
C GLN A 311 54.17 -5.43 -26.79
N ALA A 312 53.35 -4.99 -27.76
CA ALA A 312 52.85 -3.62 -27.81
C ALA A 312 52.02 -3.24 -26.56
N ARG A 313 51.19 -4.16 -26.04
CA ARG A 313 50.48 -3.97 -24.75
C ARG A 313 51.44 -3.85 -23.58
N ARG A 314 52.51 -4.66 -23.58
CA ARG A 314 53.53 -4.63 -22.55
C ARG A 314 54.27 -3.29 -22.55
N ILE A 315 54.62 -2.74 -23.72
CA ILE A 315 55.18 -1.39 -23.87
C ILE A 315 54.23 -0.33 -23.31
N LEU A 316 52.95 -0.35 -23.72
CA LEU A 316 51.94 0.59 -23.21
C LEU A 316 51.81 0.55 -21.67
N SER A 317 51.92 -0.64 -21.09
CA SER A 317 51.77 -0.83 -19.64
C SER A 317 52.81 -0.07 -18.82
N ILE A 318 53.97 0.25 -19.39
CA ILE A 318 55.05 0.97 -18.69
C ILE A 318 54.67 2.42 -18.39
N LEU A 319 53.73 3.01 -19.14
CA LEU A 319 53.17 4.31 -18.78
C LEU A 319 52.42 4.29 -17.43
N SER A 320 52.07 3.10 -16.92
CA SER A 320 51.49 2.95 -15.60
C SER A 320 52.56 2.98 -14.51
N PRO A 321 52.40 3.81 -13.46
CA PRO A 321 53.28 3.82 -12.29
C PRO A 321 53.35 2.46 -11.57
N ASP A 322 52.31 1.63 -11.73
CA ASP A 322 52.20 0.32 -11.08
C ASP A 322 52.89 -0.80 -11.87
N SER A 323 53.39 -0.52 -13.08
CA SER A 323 53.98 -1.55 -13.94
C SER A 323 55.42 -1.85 -13.57
N LYS A 324 55.80 -3.12 -13.70
CA LYS A 324 57.21 -3.52 -13.59
C LYS A 324 57.97 -3.00 -14.82
N PRO A 325 59.15 -2.40 -14.63
CA PRO A 325 60.02 -1.96 -15.73
C PRO A 325 60.25 -3.09 -16.75
N LEU A 326 60.49 -2.72 -18.01
CA LEU A 326 60.90 -3.68 -19.03
C LEU A 326 62.29 -4.22 -18.68
N THR A 327 62.51 -5.50 -18.97
CA THR A 327 63.87 -6.06 -18.98
C THR A 327 64.55 -5.75 -20.31
N ASP A 328 65.88 -5.78 -20.33
CA ASP A 328 66.72 -5.60 -21.53
C ASP A 328 66.35 -6.52 -22.71
N ALA A 329 65.81 -7.71 -22.41
CA ALA A 329 65.32 -8.66 -23.41
C ALA A 329 63.91 -8.36 -23.95
N GLU A 330 63.15 -7.43 -23.36
CA GLU A 330 61.79 -7.10 -23.82
C GLU A 330 61.81 -6.00 -24.90
N PRO A 331 61.06 -6.17 -26.01
CA PRO A 331 60.92 -5.12 -27.02
C PRO A 331 60.39 -3.82 -26.42
N GLY A 332 60.98 -2.69 -26.84
CA GLY A 332 60.65 -1.37 -26.34
C GLY A 332 61.36 -0.96 -25.05
N PHE A 333 62.28 -1.78 -24.51
CA PHE A 333 63.15 -1.39 -23.39
C PHE A 333 63.93 -0.08 -23.64
N TYR A 334 64.32 0.16 -24.89
CA TYR A 334 65.03 1.37 -25.32
C TYR A 334 64.13 2.62 -25.39
N LEU A 335 62.80 2.47 -25.35
CA LEU A 335 61.85 3.57 -25.50
C LEU A 335 61.66 4.31 -24.18
N LYS A 336 61.72 5.64 -24.24
CA LYS A 336 61.40 6.52 -23.12
C LYS A 336 59.89 6.71 -22.99
N HIS A 337 59.43 7.09 -21.79
CA HIS A 337 58.01 7.35 -21.53
C HIS A 337 57.41 8.40 -22.49
N ASP A 338 58.16 9.46 -22.80
CA ASP A 338 57.70 10.50 -23.74
C ASP A 338 57.57 9.99 -25.18
N GLU A 339 58.42 9.04 -25.60
CA GLU A 339 58.35 8.43 -26.93
C GLU A 339 57.14 7.51 -27.01
N ILE A 340 56.91 6.67 -26.00
CA ILE A 340 55.71 5.83 -25.90
C ILE A 340 54.44 6.69 -25.86
N PHE A 341 54.46 7.82 -25.13
CA PHE A 341 53.33 8.75 -25.12
C PHE A 341 53.06 9.35 -26.50
N ARG A 342 54.11 9.78 -27.22
CA ARG A 342 53.99 10.28 -28.61
C ARG A 342 53.39 9.24 -29.55
N MET A 343 53.78 7.97 -29.42
CA MET A 343 53.25 6.88 -30.25
C MET A 343 51.73 6.68 -30.06
N ILE A 344 51.18 6.94 -28.86
CA ILE A 344 49.75 6.76 -28.61
C ILE A 344 48.90 7.99 -28.94
N LEU A 345 49.50 9.16 -29.16
CA LEU A 345 48.78 10.41 -29.43
C LEU A 345 47.73 10.30 -30.55
N PRO A 346 47.97 9.64 -31.70
CA PRO A 346 46.95 9.54 -32.75
C PRO A 346 45.67 8.83 -32.32
N ALA A 347 45.77 7.78 -31.49
CA ALA A 347 44.61 7.12 -30.90
C ALA A 347 44.00 7.95 -29.76
N PHE A 348 44.85 8.58 -28.96
CA PHE A 348 44.44 9.34 -27.79
C PHE A 348 43.72 10.65 -28.15
N ASP A 349 44.23 11.42 -29.11
CA ASP A 349 43.60 12.65 -29.62
C ASP A 349 42.23 12.35 -30.25
N ARG A 350 42.08 11.21 -30.93
CA ARG A 350 40.78 10.75 -31.44
C ARG A 350 39.79 10.52 -30.29
N LEU A 351 40.23 9.91 -29.18
CA LEU A 351 39.41 9.71 -28.00
C LEU A 351 39.03 11.05 -27.34
N ILE A 352 40.01 11.94 -27.12
CA ILE A 352 39.78 13.27 -26.53
C ILE A 352 38.80 14.09 -27.38
N ARG A 353 38.93 14.07 -28.71
CA ARG A 353 37.98 14.73 -29.62
C ARG A 353 36.55 14.20 -29.48
N GLN A 354 36.37 12.90 -29.20
CA GLN A 354 35.03 12.35 -28.94
C GLN A 354 34.47 12.79 -27.59
N VAL A 355 35.33 12.97 -26.58
CA VAL A 355 34.94 13.53 -25.28
C VAL A 355 34.48 14.97 -25.45
N ASP A 356 35.26 15.80 -26.11
CA ASP A 356 34.95 17.21 -26.34
C ASP A 356 33.63 17.39 -27.12
N ARG A 357 33.44 16.63 -28.22
CA ARG A 357 32.15 16.59 -28.94
C ARG A 357 30.96 16.17 -28.08
N SER A 358 31.19 15.38 -27.04
CA SER A 358 30.13 14.97 -26.10
C SER A 358 29.78 16.09 -25.12
N PHE A 359 30.76 16.93 -24.75
CA PHE A 359 30.52 18.14 -23.96
C PHE A 359 29.74 19.17 -24.76
N GLU A 360 30.14 19.42 -26.01
CA GLU A 360 29.40 20.30 -26.93
C GLU A 360 27.94 19.85 -27.08
N TYR A 361 27.72 18.55 -27.34
CA TYR A 361 26.37 18.00 -27.44
C TYR A 361 25.55 18.22 -26.17
N CYS A 362 26.13 18.03 -24.98
CA CYS A 362 25.43 18.22 -23.72
C CYS A 362 24.95 19.68 -23.54
N VAL A 363 25.83 20.64 -23.83
CA VAL A 363 25.50 22.06 -23.72
C VAL A 363 24.46 22.48 -24.78
N LEU A 364 24.66 22.09 -26.04
CA LEU A 364 23.84 22.53 -27.15
C LEU A 364 22.46 21.83 -27.21
N ASN A 365 22.42 20.52 -27.00
CA ASN A 365 21.21 19.72 -27.18
C ASN A 365 20.46 19.53 -25.86
N LEU A 366 21.18 19.26 -24.76
CA LEU A 366 20.55 18.98 -23.47
C LEU A 366 20.28 20.24 -22.65
N LYS A 367 20.83 21.41 -23.05
CA LYS A 367 20.74 22.69 -22.33
C LYS A 367 21.26 22.59 -20.89
N SER A 368 22.30 21.76 -20.71
CA SER A 368 22.97 21.56 -19.43
C SER A 368 24.07 22.59 -19.21
N ASP A 369 24.47 22.76 -17.95
CA ASP A 369 25.65 23.56 -17.61
C ASP A 369 26.93 22.97 -18.22
N ARG A 370 27.96 23.81 -18.35
CA ARG A 370 29.28 23.36 -18.82
C ARG A 370 29.90 22.40 -17.81
N VAL A 371 30.63 21.41 -18.31
CA VAL A 371 31.39 20.48 -17.47
C VAL A 371 32.53 21.26 -16.79
N GLU A 372 32.58 21.18 -15.46
CA GLU A 372 33.57 21.88 -14.63
C GLU A 372 34.81 21.03 -14.32
N ARG A 373 34.68 19.69 -14.37
CA ARG A 373 35.76 18.76 -14.05
C ARG A 373 35.58 17.43 -14.80
N LEU A 374 36.69 16.85 -15.26
CA LEU A 374 36.74 15.53 -15.87
C LEU A 374 37.52 14.56 -14.97
N PHE A 375 36.87 13.48 -14.56
CA PHE A 375 37.50 12.36 -13.89
C PHE A 375 37.82 11.25 -14.88
N VAL A 376 39.03 10.70 -14.83
CA VAL A 376 39.45 9.64 -15.75
C VAL A 376 39.73 8.35 -14.99
N ALA A 377 39.18 7.25 -15.49
CA ALA A 377 39.41 5.89 -15.00
C ALA A 377 39.83 5.00 -16.17
N GLY A 378 40.72 4.04 -15.93
CA GLY A 378 41.07 3.00 -16.90
C GLY A 378 41.43 1.69 -16.20
N GLN A 379 41.37 0.58 -16.94
CA GLN A 379 41.82 -0.72 -16.41
C GLN A 379 43.32 -0.74 -16.10
N ILE A 380 44.11 0.02 -16.87
CA ILE A 380 45.53 0.27 -16.65
C ILE A 380 45.65 1.77 -16.41
N HIS A 381 46.25 2.17 -15.30
CA HIS A 381 46.39 3.59 -14.95
C HIS A 381 47.53 4.25 -15.74
N ILE A 382 47.28 4.58 -17.01
CA ILE A 382 48.22 5.37 -17.83
C ILE A 382 48.05 6.89 -17.65
N PHE A 383 47.04 7.32 -16.88
CA PHE A 383 46.67 8.73 -16.70
C PHE A 383 47.50 9.41 -15.62
N THR A 384 48.81 9.41 -15.81
CA THR A 384 49.76 10.13 -14.96
C THR A 384 49.59 11.64 -15.11
N ARG A 385 50.26 12.42 -14.26
CA ARG A 385 50.12 13.89 -14.26
C ARG A 385 50.39 14.52 -15.64
N PRO A 386 51.46 14.17 -16.37
CA PRO A 386 51.69 14.70 -17.73
C PRO A 386 50.54 14.41 -18.70
N VAL A 387 49.96 13.21 -18.62
CA VAL A 387 48.82 12.82 -19.48
C VAL A 387 47.57 13.62 -19.12
N LEU A 388 47.31 13.82 -17.83
CA LEU A 388 46.18 14.64 -17.37
C LEU A 388 46.34 16.12 -17.76
N ASP A 389 47.57 16.65 -17.67
CA ASP A 389 47.87 18.02 -18.08
C ASP A 389 47.68 18.19 -19.60
N TYR A 390 48.06 17.18 -20.41
CA TYR A 390 47.78 17.17 -21.84
C TYR A 390 46.27 17.19 -22.17
N ILE A 391 45.46 16.38 -21.47
CA ILE A 391 43.99 16.42 -21.63
C ILE A 391 43.45 17.79 -21.23
N HIS A 392 43.95 18.34 -20.12
CA HIS A 392 43.55 19.65 -19.62
C HIS A 392 43.84 20.76 -20.65
N GLU A 393 45.02 20.75 -21.28
CA GLU A 393 45.39 21.73 -22.31
C GLU A 393 44.52 21.61 -23.56
N GLN A 394 44.12 20.39 -23.96
CA GLN A 394 43.27 20.20 -25.14
C GLN A 394 41.80 20.57 -24.91
N ILE A 395 41.23 20.22 -23.75
CA ILE A 395 39.79 20.39 -23.48
C ILE A 395 39.51 21.71 -22.71
N GLY A 396 40.51 22.24 -22.01
CA GLY A 396 40.37 23.45 -21.18
C GLY A 396 39.63 23.22 -19.84
N ILE A 397 39.51 21.96 -19.39
CA ILE A 397 38.79 21.58 -18.16
C ILE A 397 39.74 20.86 -17.20
N PRO A 398 39.70 21.13 -15.88
CA PRO A 398 40.50 20.40 -14.90
C PRO A 398 40.26 18.88 -14.98
N CYS A 399 41.35 18.12 -15.05
CA CYS A 399 41.34 16.66 -15.18
C CYS A 399 41.99 15.99 -13.97
N ASP A 400 41.28 15.04 -13.37
CA ASP A 400 41.76 14.28 -12.21
C ASP A 400 41.51 12.77 -12.39
N ILE A 401 42.19 11.96 -11.59
CA ILE A 401 41.97 10.52 -11.56
C ILE A 401 40.70 10.20 -10.77
N ASN A 402 39.96 9.20 -11.22
CA ASN A 402 38.82 8.66 -10.48
C ASN A 402 39.29 7.58 -9.49
N ASP A 403 39.90 8.00 -8.39
CA ASP A 403 40.36 7.11 -7.30
C ASP A 403 39.43 7.22 -6.07
N PRO A 404 38.40 6.36 -5.95
CA PRO A 404 37.49 6.39 -4.82
C PRO A 404 38.10 5.81 -3.54
N LEU A 405 39.28 5.19 -3.59
CA LEU A 405 39.96 4.66 -2.40
C LEU A 405 41.21 5.47 -2.07
N LYS A 406 41.30 6.72 -2.54
CA LYS A 406 42.44 7.61 -2.31
C LYS A 406 42.77 7.70 -0.81
N PRO A 407 44.01 7.39 -0.38
CA PRO A 407 44.40 7.45 1.02
C PRO A 407 44.14 8.83 1.64
N GLY A 408 43.68 8.83 2.90
CA GLY A 408 43.37 10.06 3.65
C GLY A 408 41.91 10.52 3.58
N ALA A 409 41.03 9.80 2.88
CA ALA A 409 39.59 10.05 2.96
C ALA A 409 39.00 9.51 4.27
N GLN A 410 38.13 10.30 4.91
CA GLN A 410 37.50 9.97 6.20
C GLN A 410 36.73 8.63 6.20
N PHE A 411 36.23 8.21 5.04
CA PHE A 411 35.43 6.98 4.91
C PHE A 411 36.26 5.70 5.01
N LEU A 412 37.59 5.82 4.99
CA LEU A 412 38.54 4.71 4.85
C LEU A 412 39.20 4.30 6.16
N ASP A 413 38.87 4.98 7.27
CA ASP A 413 39.44 4.72 8.60
C ASP A 413 39.39 3.22 8.95
N ASP A 414 40.56 2.62 9.24
CA ASP A 414 40.77 1.20 9.60
C ASP A 414 40.59 0.15 8.49
N ALA A 415 40.26 0.53 7.25
CA ALA A 415 40.07 -0.43 6.16
C ALA A 415 41.41 -0.82 5.51
N LEU A 416 41.55 -2.10 5.14
CA LEU A 416 42.64 -2.54 4.27
C LEU A 416 42.33 -2.12 2.83
N ILE A 417 43.20 -1.28 2.26
CA ILE A 417 43.03 -0.70 0.92
C ILE A 417 44.18 -1.19 0.05
N PRO A 418 43.95 -1.43 -1.26
CA PRO A 418 45.04 -1.71 -2.18
C PRO A 418 46.10 -0.61 -2.24
N ASP A 419 47.38 -1.00 -2.26
CA ASP A 419 48.51 -0.07 -2.35
C ASP A 419 48.60 0.58 -3.74
N SER A 420 48.31 -0.20 -4.79
CA SER A 420 48.39 0.23 -6.19
C SER A 420 47.26 1.18 -6.57
N VAL A 421 47.59 2.26 -7.28
CA VAL A 421 46.60 3.24 -7.78
C VAL A 421 45.68 2.58 -8.80
N SER A 422 46.23 1.78 -9.72
CA SER A 422 45.45 1.01 -10.70
C SER A 422 44.43 0.12 -10.02
N GLU A 423 44.82 -0.58 -8.96
CA GLU A 423 43.90 -1.48 -8.25
C GLU A 423 42.78 -0.70 -7.56
N ARG A 424 43.10 0.42 -6.90
CA ARG A 424 42.10 1.30 -6.27
C ARG A 424 41.07 1.87 -7.24
N ILE A 425 41.53 2.41 -8.39
CA ILE A 425 40.64 2.89 -9.47
C ILE A 425 39.72 1.77 -9.94
N ALA A 426 40.27 0.56 -10.09
CA ALA A 426 39.52 -0.58 -10.60
C ALA A 426 38.43 -1.09 -9.63
N PHE A 427 38.52 -0.78 -8.34
CA PHE A 427 37.44 -1.00 -7.37
C PHE A 427 36.28 0.00 -7.49
N GLY A 428 36.43 1.12 -8.21
CA GLY A 428 35.46 2.20 -8.23
C GLY A 428 34.01 1.80 -8.56
N PRO A 429 33.75 0.97 -9.57
CA PRO A 429 32.40 0.46 -9.83
C PRO A 429 31.83 -0.36 -8.66
N ALA A 430 32.65 -1.20 -8.00
CA ALA A 430 32.22 -1.98 -6.85
C ALA A 430 31.97 -1.10 -5.62
N VAL A 431 32.78 -0.04 -5.39
CA VAL A 431 32.53 0.97 -4.35
C VAL A 431 31.20 1.69 -4.62
N GLY A 432 30.97 2.13 -5.85
CA GLY A 432 29.71 2.75 -6.27
C GLY A 432 28.49 1.85 -6.04
N MET A 433 28.63 0.54 -6.29
CA MET A 433 27.57 -0.44 -5.99
C MET A 433 27.41 -0.70 -4.49
N ALA A 434 28.49 -0.67 -3.71
CA ALA A 434 28.41 -0.80 -2.26
C ALA A 434 27.73 0.41 -1.59
N LEU A 435 27.65 1.55 -2.28
CA LEU A 435 26.89 2.72 -1.85
C LEU A 435 25.43 2.72 -2.33
N ALA A 436 25.04 1.70 -3.11
CA ALA A 436 23.73 1.67 -3.72
C ALA A 436 22.60 1.41 -2.71
N SER A 437 21.43 1.98 -3.00
CA SER A 437 20.19 1.69 -2.29
C SER A 437 19.00 1.98 -3.20
N ARG A 438 17.87 1.31 -2.97
CA ARG A 438 16.67 1.45 -3.83
C ARG A 438 16.09 2.86 -3.87
N SER A 439 16.45 3.74 -2.93
CA SER A 439 16.01 5.14 -2.92
C SER A 439 16.88 6.06 -3.77
N ARG A 440 18.15 5.72 -4.02
CA ARG A 440 19.13 6.61 -4.67
C ARG A 440 19.74 6.05 -5.95
N THR A 441 19.59 4.75 -6.20
CA THR A 441 20.22 4.07 -7.33
C THR A 441 19.13 3.46 -8.19
N PRO A 442 19.09 3.79 -9.49
CA PRO A 442 18.26 3.07 -10.46
C PRO A 442 18.51 1.55 -10.39
N ASP A 443 17.47 0.78 -10.12
CA ASP A 443 17.51 -0.67 -9.92
C ASP A 443 16.84 -1.39 -11.09
N LEU A 444 17.64 -2.04 -11.92
CA LEU A 444 17.16 -2.81 -13.08
C LEU A 444 16.35 -4.04 -12.67
N THR A 445 16.38 -4.43 -11.39
CA THR A 445 15.53 -5.51 -10.88
C THR A 445 14.16 -5.07 -10.42
N PHE A 446 13.96 -3.76 -10.28
CA PHE A 446 12.78 -3.15 -9.68
C PHE A 446 12.40 -1.88 -10.44
N THR A 447 11.72 -2.06 -11.57
CA THR A 447 11.37 -0.97 -12.48
C THR A 447 10.30 -0.05 -11.90
N TYR A 448 10.12 1.15 -12.47
CA TYR A 448 9.08 2.10 -12.08
C TYR A 448 7.67 1.49 -12.06
N ARG A 449 7.38 0.56 -12.99
CA ARG A 449 6.08 -0.17 -13.01
C ARG A 449 5.91 -1.05 -11.77
N GLU A 450 6.95 -1.82 -11.43
CA GLU A 450 6.93 -2.67 -10.24
C GLU A 450 6.88 -1.85 -8.94
N LYS A 451 7.47 -0.64 -8.95
CA LYS A 451 7.36 0.33 -7.85
C LYS A 451 5.94 0.84 -7.64
N ASP A 452 5.25 1.24 -8.71
CA ASP A 452 3.85 1.71 -8.63
C ASP A 452 2.89 0.58 -8.19
N GLU A 453 3.14 -0.65 -8.65
CA GLU A 453 2.40 -1.84 -8.23
C GLU A 453 2.60 -2.13 -6.72
N GLN A 454 3.83 -2.11 -6.23
CA GLN A 454 4.11 -2.33 -4.82
C GLN A 454 3.58 -1.18 -3.92
N GLU A 455 3.66 0.07 -4.35
CA GLU A 455 3.07 1.21 -3.65
C GLU A 455 1.53 1.10 -3.59
N THR A 456 0.91 0.58 -4.65
CA THR A 456 -0.52 0.31 -4.68
C THR A 456 -0.90 -0.81 -3.72
N VAL A 457 -0.17 -1.93 -3.74
CA VAL A 457 -0.39 -3.08 -2.83
C VAL A 457 -0.17 -2.67 -1.37
N THR A 458 0.89 -1.94 -1.06
CA THR A 458 1.16 -1.48 0.31
C THR A 458 0.11 -0.49 0.80
N ARG A 459 -0.38 0.40 -0.06
CA ARG A 459 -1.50 1.31 0.28
C ARG A 459 -2.78 0.53 0.54
N ILE A 460 -3.10 -0.47 -0.28
CA ILE A 460 -4.26 -1.35 -0.09
C ILE A 460 -4.12 -2.11 1.24
N ASN A 461 -2.97 -2.73 1.51
CA ASN A 461 -2.71 -3.45 2.76
C ASN A 461 -2.83 -2.53 3.98
N ARG A 462 -2.34 -1.28 3.89
CA ARG A 462 -2.49 -0.30 4.97
C ARG A 462 -3.96 0.07 5.20
N SER A 463 -4.73 0.25 4.13
CA SER A 463 -6.17 0.50 4.24
C SER A 463 -6.91 -0.68 4.86
N ILE A 464 -6.58 -1.91 4.46
CA ILE A 464 -7.13 -3.14 5.06
C ILE A 464 -6.82 -3.18 6.56
N PHE A 465 -5.58 -2.89 6.96
CA PHE A 465 -5.17 -2.88 8.37
C PHE A 465 -5.95 -1.84 9.20
N VAL A 466 -6.18 -0.64 8.65
CA VAL A 466 -6.99 0.40 9.31
C VAL A 466 -8.45 -0.04 9.46
N VAL A 467 -9.04 -0.66 8.43
CA VAL A 467 -10.41 -1.18 8.51
C VAL A 467 -10.52 -2.30 9.56
N PHE A 468 -9.56 -3.22 9.61
CA PHE A 468 -9.51 -4.25 10.65
C PHE A 468 -9.41 -3.66 12.05
N LEU A 469 -8.59 -2.62 12.26
CA LEU A 469 -8.50 -1.93 13.55
C LEU A 469 -9.83 -1.28 13.95
N ILE A 470 -10.54 -0.67 13.00
CA ILE A 470 -11.87 -0.09 13.27
C ILE A 470 -12.88 -1.17 13.66
N ILE A 471 -12.87 -2.31 12.96
CA ILE A 471 -13.75 -3.45 13.28
C ILE A 471 -13.44 -3.98 14.69
N ILE A 472 -12.16 -4.17 15.03
CA ILE A 472 -11.74 -4.64 16.36
C ILE A 472 -12.19 -3.64 17.44
N ALA A 473 -12.03 -2.34 17.20
CA ALA A 473 -12.48 -1.30 18.13
C ALA A 473 -14.01 -1.33 18.31
N LEU A 474 -14.77 -1.54 17.24
CA LEU A 474 -16.22 -1.63 17.27
C LEU A 474 -16.68 -2.89 18.02
N CYS A 475 -16.07 -4.04 17.75
CA CYS A 475 -16.32 -5.29 18.49
C CYS A 475 -15.99 -5.14 19.98
N ALA A 476 -14.86 -4.51 20.33
CA ALA A 476 -14.50 -4.23 21.72
C ALA A 476 -15.50 -3.28 22.39
N GLY A 477 -15.98 -2.26 21.68
CA GLY A 477 -17.02 -1.36 22.15
C GLY A 477 -18.35 -2.06 22.41
N VAL A 478 -18.79 -2.94 21.49
CA VAL A 478 -20.00 -3.76 21.67
C VAL A 478 -19.84 -4.71 22.84
N PHE A 479 -18.68 -5.36 22.98
CA PHE A 479 -18.39 -6.25 24.09
C PHE A 479 -18.45 -5.51 25.44
N TYR A 480 -17.85 -4.33 25.53
CA TYR A 480 -17.89 -3.50 26.73
C TYR A 480 -19.33 -3.05 27.07
N TRP A 481 -20.11 -2.67 26.07
CA TRP A 481 -21.52 -2.31 26.26
C TRP A 481 -22.37 -3.51 26.73
N GLN A 482 -22.15 -4.69 26.17
CA GLN A 482 -22.80 -5.92 26.61
C GLN A 482 -22.44 -6.28 28.05
N ASP A 483 -21.18 -6.12 28.44
CA ASP A 483 -20.71 -6.40 29.80
C ASP A 483 -21.40 -5.47 30.81
N GLN A 484 -21.53 -4.18 30.51
CA GLN A 484 -22.30 -3.26 31.36
C GLN A 484 -23.77 -3.66 31.49
N GLN A 485 -24.43 -4.02 30.37
CA GLN A 485 -25.82 -4.48 30.39
C GLN A 485 -26.01 -5.77 31.18
N ILE A 486 -25.06 -6.70 31.09
CA ILE A 486 -25.06 -7.93 31.89
C ILE A 486 -24.89 -7.59 33.37
N GLY A 487 -23.99 -6.66 33.71
CA GLY A 487 -23.80 -6.17 35.07
C GLY A 487 -25.09 -5.60 35.68
N GLU A 488 -25.76 -4.70 34.96
CA GLU A 488 -27.05 -4.14 35.40
C GLU A 488 -28.12 -5.21 35.58
N LYS A 489 -28.25 -6.14 34.62
CA LYS A 489 -29.24 -7.21 34.69
C LYS A 489 -28.96 -8.16 35.87
N LYS A 490 -27.70 -8.53 36.10
CA LYS A 490 -27.30 -9.33 37.27
C LYS A 490 -27.65 -8.62 38.57
N ALA A 491 -27.39 -7.32 38.67
CA ALA A 491 -27.74 -6.53 39.85
C ALA A 491 -29.27 -6.50 40.08
N ARG A 492 -30.07 -6.33 39.01
CA ARG A 492 -31.54 -6.39 39.12
C ARG A 492 -32.04 -7.77 39.56
N VAL A 493 -31.45 -8.85 39.06
CA VAL A 493 -31.80 -10.23 39.48
C VAL A 493 -31.54 -10.40 40.96
N ILE A 494 -30.35 -10.02 41.45
CA ILE A 494 -30.00 -10.09 42.88
C ILE A 494 -30.98 -9.26 43.73
N ALA A 495 -31.34 -8.05 43.28
CA ALA A 495 -32.28 -7.19 44.00
C ALA A 495 -33.72 -7.76 44.00
N LEU A 496 -34.14 -8.44 42.93
CA LEU A 496 -35.43 -9.11 42.85
C LEU A 496 -35.47 -10.36 43.73
N ASP A 497 -34.38 -11.14 43.79
CA ASP A 497 -34.26 -12.28 44.69
C ASP A 497 -34.36 -11.83 46.16
N GLN A 498 -33.68 -10.76 46.56
CA GLN A 498 -33.81 -10.18 47.91
C GLN A 498 -35.25 -9.73 48.23
N LYS A 499 -35.97 -9.15 47.26
CA LYS A 499 -37.38 -8.79 47.44
C LYS A 499 -38.27 -10.02 47.58
N LEU A 500 -37.99 -11.10 46.84
CA LEU A 500 -38.71 -12.36 46.97
C LEU A 500 -38.51 -13.00 48.34
N GLU A 501 -37.32 -12.87 48.94
CA GLU A 501 -37.04 -13.36 50.30
C GLU A 501 -37.80 -12.61 51.39
N THR A 502 -38.27 -11.38 51.12
CA THR A 502 -39.08 -10.60 52.06
C THR A 502 -40.54 -11.12 52.15
N TYR A 503 -41.02 -11.84 51.13
CA TYR A 503 -42.37 -12.43 51.12
C TYR A 503 -42.34 -13.87 51.66
N ASN A 504 -42.83 -14.06 52.89
CA ASN A 504 -42.97 -15.37 53.51
C ASN A 504 -44.46 -15.73 53.69
N PRO A 505 -44.96 -16.88 53.18
CA PRO A 505 -44.28 -17.94 52.43
C PRO A 505 -43.96 -17.56 50.98
N ARG A 506 -42.91 -18.19 50.41
CA ARG A 506 -42.54 -18.03 48.98
C ARG A 506 -43.76 -18.28 48.10
N LEU A 507 -44.16 -17.25 47.33
CA LEU A 507 -45.17 -17.38 46.28
C LEU A 507 -44.60 -18.24 45.14
N SER A 508 -44.68 -19.56 45.29
CA SER A 508 -44.46 -20.48 44.19
C SER A 508 -45.70 -20.52 43.30
N GLN A 509 -45.50 -20.78 42.01
CA GLN A 509 -46.60 -20.97 41.05
C GLN A 509 -47.59 -22.06 41.53
N GLU A 510 -47.08 -23.08 42.22
CA GLU A 510 -47.87 -24.13 42.86
C GLU A 510 -48.76 -23.61 43.99
N LEU A 511 -48.25 -22.71 44.84
CA LEU A 511 -49.03 -22.11 45.93
C LEU A 511 -50.18 -21.25 45.38
N ILE A 512 -49.93 -20.49 44.31
CA ILE A 512 -50.94 -19.68 43.63
C ILE A 512 -52.03 -20.58 43.03
N LEU A 513 -51.66 -21.68 42.38
CA LEU A 513 -52.61 -22.65 41.82
C LEU A 513 -53.45 -23.34 42.91
N GLN A 514 -52.85 -23.67 44.06
CA GLN A 514 -53.59 -24.22 45.19
C GLN A 514 -54.57 -23.21 45.81
N LEU A 515 -54.17 -21.94 45.96
CA LEU A 515 -55.05 -20.87 46.44
C LEU A 515 -56.21 -20.63 45.47
N ALA A 516 -55.94 -20.60 44.16
CA ALA A 516 -56.98 -20.48 43.14
C ALA A 516 -57.96 -21.67 43.17
N GLY A 517 -57.46 -22.89 43.40
CA GLY A 517 -58.30 -24.08 43.59
C GLY A 517 -59.23 -23.98 44.80
N LYS A 518 -58.72 -23.51 45.95
CA LYS A 518 -59.54 -23.31 47.16
C LYS A 518 -60.63 -22.25 46.97
N VAL A 519 -60.31 -21.14 46.30
CA VAL A 519 -61.28 -20.07 46.01
C VAL A 519 -62.39 -20.57 45.08
N ASN A 520 -62.04 -21.31 44.03
CA ASN A 520 -63.03 -21.89 43.11
C ASN A 520 -63.96 -22.90 43.80
N LYS A 521 -63.45 -23.69 44.76
CA LYS A 521 -64.26 -24.63 45.53
C LYS A 521 -65.29 -23.91 46.41
N LYS A 522 -64.87 -22.89 47.18
CA LYS A 522 -65.80 -22.07 47.99
C LYS A 522 -66.86 -21.37 47.15
N SER A 523 -66.50 -20.84 45.99
CA SER A 523 -67.44 -20.20 45.07
C SER A 523 -68.52 -21.17 44.57
N ARG A 524 -68.16 -22.42 44.28
CA ARG A 524 -69.14 -23.47 43.89
C ARG A 524 -70.07 -23.85 45.03
N GLU A 525 -69.56 -23.96 46.26
CA GLU A 525 -70.38 -24.24 47.44
C GLU A 525 -71.43 -23.14 47.68
N ILE A 526 -71.03 -21.86 47.61
CA ILE A 526 -71.94 -20.71 47.77
C ILE A 526 -73.04 -20.71 46.69
N LYS A 527 -72.69 -20.99 45.42
CA LYS A 527 -73.68 -21.07 44.33
C LYS A 527 -74.67 -22.22 44.51
N ALA A 528 -74.24 -23.36 45.05
CA ALA A 528 -75.12 -24.50 45.35
C ALA A 528 -76.12 -24.17 46.48
N TYR A 529 -75.67 -23.45 47.51
CA TYR A 529 -76.56 -22.93 48.56
C TYR A 529 -77.63 -21.99 47.98
N GLY A 530 -77.26 -21.05 47.12
CA GLY A 530 -78.21 -20.13 46.49
C GLY A 530 -79.29 -20.81 45.63
N GLN A 531 -78.98 -21.94 44.99
CA GLN A 531 -79.98 -22.69 44.21
C GLN A 531 -80.96 -23.48 45.08
N LYS A 532 -80.49 -24.06 46.20
CA LYS A 532 -81.31 -24.89 47.09
C LYS A 532 -82.46 -24.12 47.75
N TYR A 533 -82.24 -22.84 48.08
CA TYR A 533 -83.22 -22.01 48.79
C TYR A 533 -84.00 -21.04 47.90
N LEU A 534 -83.80 -21.08 46.57
CA LEU A 534 -84.43 -20.16 45.63
C LEU A 534 -85.97 -20.25 45.62
N VAL A 535 -86.53 -21.46 45.70
CA VAL A 535 -88.00 -21.67 45.76
C VAL A 535 -88.59 -21.00 47.01
N LEU A 536 -87.89 -21.13 48.14
CA LEU A 536 -88.33 -20.56 49.42
C LEU A 536 -88.30 -19.02 49.38
N ALA A 537 -87.27 -18.44 48.76
CA ALA A 537 -87.15 -17.01 48.58
C ALA A 537 -88.28 -16.43 47.70
N ILE A 538 -88.61 -17.12 46.59
CA ILE A 538 -89.71 -16.72 45.69
C ILE A 538 -91.05 -16.74 46.42
N LEU A 539 -91.34 -17.81 47.17
CA LEU A 539 -92.60 -17.93 47.91
C LEU A 539 -92.74 -16.87 49.00
N ASN A 540 -91.65 -16.58 49.72
CA ASN A 540 -91.65 -15.53 50.74
C ASN A 540 -91.89 -14.15 50.12
N GLU A 541 -91.22 -13.84 49.00
CA GLU A 541 -91.40 -12.57 48.30
C GLU A 541 -92.84 -12.39 47.79
N LEU A 542 -93.42 -13.43 47.16
CA LEU A 542 -94.81 -13.39 46.72
C LEU A 542 -95.77 -13.21 47.91
N SER A 543 -95.56 -13.93 49.01
CA SER A 543 -96.39 -13.83 50.21
C SER A 543 -96.38 -12.43 50.83
N GLN A 544 -95.24 -11.73 50.81
CA GLN A 544 -95.14 -10.36 51.34
C GLN A 544 -95.76 -9.32 50.40
N MET A 545 -95.66 -9.56 49.09
CA MET A 545 -96.12 -8.62 48.07
C MET A 545 -97.61 -8.77 47.73
N THR A 546 -98.24 -9.92 47.99
CA THR A 546 -99.68 -10.15 47.77
C THR A 546 -100.52 -9.45 48.85
N PRO A 547 -101.33 -8.42 48.51
CA PRO A 547 -102.22 -7.76 49.46
C PRO A 547 -103.41 -8.66 49.85
N SER A 548 -104.04 -8.39 50.99
CA SER A 548 -105.16 -9.19 51.52
C SER A 548 -106.42 -9.27 50.64
N HIS A 549 -106.59 -8.37 49.68
CA HIS A 549 -107.70 -8.37 48.71
C HIS A 549 -107.38 -9.15 47.42
N ILE A 550 -106.19 -9.76 47.33
CA ILE A 550 -105.78 -10.64 46.24
C ILE A 550 -105.49 -12.02 46.83
N ARG A 551 -106.12 -13.05 46.28
CA ARG A 551 -105.90 -14.43 46.71
C ARG A 551 -105.28 -15.22 45.58
N LEU A 552 -104.08 -15.74 45.80
CA LEU A 552 -103.42 -16.65 44.86
C LEU A 552 -104.04 -18.05 45.01
N LEU A 553 -104.43 -18.63 43.88
CA LEU A 553 -105.02 -19.96 43.80
C LEU A 553 -103.98 -21.00 43.44
N ASN A 554 -103.10 -20.68 42.49
CA ASN A 554 -102.10 -21.62 42.00
C ASN A 554 -100.78 -20.93 41.70
N PHE A 555 -99.70 -21.63 41.99
CA PHE A 555 -98.32 -21.21 41.74
C PHE A 555 -97.58 -22.38 41.10
N THR A 556 -97.15 -22.20 39.85
CA THR A 556 -96.33 -23.19 39.14
C THR A 556 -95.01 -22.56 38.73
N ALA A 557 -93.91 -23.08 39.26
CA ALA A 557 -92.57 -22.55 39.00
C ALA A 557 -91.69 -23.51 38.21
N TYR A 558 -91.22 -23.05 37.04
CA TYR A 558 -90.28 -23.75 36.18
C TYR A 558 -88.87 -23.19 36.44
N LEU A 559 -88.15 -23.79 37.39
CA LEU A 559 -86.89 -23.26 37.93
C LEU A 559 -85.63 -24.04 37.49
N GLY A 560 -85.76 -24.94 36.51
CA GLY A 560 -84.67 -25.82 36.05
C GLY A 560 -84.48 -25.85 34.53
N ALA A 561 -83.24 -26.10 34.11
CA ALA A 561 -82.86 -26.33 32.73
C ALA A 561 -83.17 -27.77 32.30
N ASN A 562 -83.88 -27.96 31.19
CA ASN A 562 -84.02 -29.26 30.57
C ASN A 562 -82.65 -29.69 30.01
N PRO A 563 -82.07 -30.87 30.33
CA PRO A 563 -80.70 -31.24 29.93
C PRO A 563 -80.50 -31.48 28.43
N LYS A 564 -81.56 -31.37 27.61
CA LYS A 564 -81.52 -31.54 26.15
C LYS A 564 -82.10 -30.33 25.41
N ALA A 565 -81.52 -29.15 25.62
CA ALA A 565 -81.70 -28.01 24.72
C ALA A 565 -80.44 -27.13 24.74
N GLY A 566 -79.71 -27.13 23.63
CA GLY A 566 -78.52 -26.31 23.44
C GLY A 566 -78.85 -24.82 23.34
N LYS A 567 -77.92 -24.00 23.85
CA LYS A 567 -77.77 -22.55 23.60
C LYS A 567 -79.04 -21.68 23.75
N LYS A 568 -79.52 -21.59 24.99
CA LYS A 568 -79.95 -20.38 25.72
C LYS A 568 -80.57 -20.91 27.02
N SER A 569 -80.00 -20.57 28.17
CA SER A 569 -80.56 -20.96 29.47
C SER A 569 -82.05 -20.58 29.50
N PRO A 570 -82.99 -21.53 29.66
CA PRO A 570 -84.40 -21.19 29.67
C PRO A 570 -84.63 -20.21 30.82
N LYS A 571 -85.22 -19.04 30.52
CA LYS A 571 -85.57 -18.06 31.56
C LYS A 571 -86.46 -18.78 32.58
N LYS A 572 -86.04 -18.77 33.85
CA LYS A 572 -86.84 -19.33 34.95
C LYS A 572 -88.18 -18.62 34.96
N THR A 573 -89.28 -19.35 34.84
CA THR A 573 -90.61 -18.78 34.61
C THR A 573 -91.57 -19.26 35.68
N ILE A 574 -92.36 -18.36 36.23
CA ILE A 574 -93.44 -18.63 37.17
C ILE A 574 -94.76 -18.30 36.48
N LEU A 575 -95.74 -19.18 36.60
CA LEU A 575 -97.15 -18.86 36.36
C LEU A 575 -97.86 -18.69 37.70
N LEU A 576 -98.57 -17.58 37.82
CA LEU A 576 -99.45 -17.27 38.93
C LEU A 576 -100.89 -17.21 38.44
N GLU A 577 -101.77 -17.79 39.24
CA GLU A 577 -103.21 -17.74 39.08
C GLU A 577 -103.80 -17.17 40.37
N GLY A 578 -104.66 -16.18 40.26
CA GLY A 578 -105.25 -15.54 41.44
C GLY A 578 -106.51 -14.77 41.14
N ILE A 579 -107.23 -14.43 42.21
CA ILE A 579 -108.48 -13.68 42.17
C ILE A 579 -108.30 -12.38 42.93
N VAL A 580 -108.77 -11.27 42.35
CA VAL A 580 -108.83 -9.95 42.98
C VAL A 580 -110.26 -9.67 43.45
N TYR A 581 -110.40 -9.36 44.73
CA TYR A 581 -111.66 -8.92 45.35
C TYR A 581 -111.68 -7.39 45.46
N GLY A 582 -112.81 -6.76 45.15
CA GLY A 582 -112.93 -5.30 45.25
C GLY A 582 -114.20 -4.74 44.61
N GLU A 583 -114.29 -3.41 44.54
CA GLU A 583 -115.39 -2.71 43.87
C GLU A 583 -115.29 -2.88 42.34
N PRO A 584 -116.41 -3.12 41.61
CA PRO A 584 -116.38 -3.45 40.17
C PRO A 584 -115.63 -2.43 39.29
N GLY A 585 -115.59 -1.14 39.67
CA GLY A 585 -114.88 -0.10 38.93
C GLY A 585 -113.38 0.04 39.25
N LYS A 586 -112.84 -0.73 40.20
CA LYS A 586 -111.44 -0.62 40.68
C LYS A 586 -110.65 -1.92 40.59
N LEU A 587 -111.25 -3.01 40.09
CA LEU A 587 -110.61 -4.33 40.01
C LEU A 587 -109.35 -4.32 39.13
N ASP A 588 -109.42 -3.68 37.94
CA ASP A 588 -108.27 -3.59 37.03
C ASP A 588 -107.15 -2.73 37.60
N ASN A 589 -107.49 -1.67 38.34
CA ASN A 589 -106.51 -0.79 39.00
C ASN A 589 -105.79 -1.52 40.15
N ALA A 590 -106.53 -2.32 40.94
CA ALA A 590 -105.94 -3.14 41.99
C ALA A 590 -104.97 -4.20 41.42
N LEU A 591 -105.31 -4.83 40.29
CA LEU A 591 -104.43 -5.75 39.59
C LEU A 591 -103.19 -5.04 39.03
N ALA A 592 -103.35 -3.90 38.35
CA ALA A 592 -102.23 -3.12 37.81
C ALA A 592 -101.26 -2.67 38.92
N THR A 593 -101.78 -2.22 40.06
CA THR A 593 -100.97 -1.83 41.22
C THR A 593 -100.19 -3.02 41.80
N TYR A 594 -100.81 -4.21 41.83
CA TYR A 594 -100.13 -5.43 42.27
C TYR A 594 -99.01 -5.86 41.31
N LEU A 595 -99.25 -5.80 40.01
CA LEU A 595 -98.24 -6.13 39.00
C LEU A 595 -97.06 -5.16 39.04
N MET A 596 -97.31 -3.86 39.26
CA MET A 596 -96.24 -2.87 39.47
C MET A 596 -95.40 -3.16 40.73
N LYS A 597 -96.02 -3.64 41.82
CA LYS A 597 -95.28 -4.05 43.02
C LYS A 597 -94.43 -5.30 42.79
N LEU A 598 -94.94 -6.26 42.02
CA LEU A 598 -94.17 -7.43 41.64
C LEU A 598 -92.99 -7.08 40.73
N ASP A 599 -93.14 -6.11 39.82
CA ASP A 599 -92.06 -5.66 38.92
C ASP A 599 -90.96 -4.87 39.67
N ALA A 600 -91.33 -4.21 40.77
CA ALA A 600 -90.38 -3.54 41.64
C ALA A 600 -89.50 -4.49 42.48
N SER A 601 -89.83 -5.79 42.55
CA SER A 601 -89.03 -6.77 43.28
C SER A 601 -87.76 -7.14 42.51
N PRO A 602 -86.58 -7.21 43.16
CA PRO A 602 -85.33 -7.60 42.49
C PRO A 602 -85.29 -9.08 42.06
N LEU A 603 -86.28 -9.88 42.46
CA LEU A 603 -86.39 -11.31 42.13
C LEU A 603 -87.20 -11.59 40.87
N PHE A 604 -88.05 -10.65 40.44
CA PHE A 604 -88.96 -10.84 39.31
C PHE A 604 -88.67 -9.82 38.21
N SER A 605 -88.97 -10.21 36.98
CA SER A 605 -88.78 -9.39 35.78
C SER A 605 -89.71 -9.88 34.67
N ASP A 606 -89.92 -9.07 33.63
CA ASP A 606 -90.70 -9.43 32.43
C ASP A 606 -92.10 -9.97 32.78
N ILE A 607 -92.88 -9.21 33.54
CA ILE A 607 -94.23 -9.57 33.97
C ILE A 607 -95.23 -9.40 32.83
N SER A 608 -95.99 -10.45 32.50
CA SER A 608 -97.06 -10.39 31.49
C SER A 608 -98.37 -10.94 32.03
N VAL A 609 -99.48 -10.26 31.76
CA VAL A 609 -100.84 -10.77 32.04
C VAL A 609 -101.30 -11.55 30.82
N ASN A 610 -101.58 -12.83 31.00
CA ASN A 610 -101.94 -13.71 29.89
C ASN A 610 -103.45 -13.71 29.63
N LYS A 611 -104.26 -13.63 30.69
CA LYS A 611 -105.73 -13.66 30.61
C LYS A 611 -106.33 -13.06 31.89
N THR A 612 -107.42 -12.32 31.73
CA THR A 612 -108.27 -11.84 32.82
C THR A 612 -109.73 -12.10 32.48
N THR A 613 -110.47 -12.74 33.39
CA THR A 613 -111.92 -12.98 33.27
C THR A 613 -112.62 -12.45 34.51
N VAL A 614 -113.75 -11.76 34.31
CA VAL A 614 -114.61 -11.36 35.42
C VAL A 614 -115.60 -12.49 35.65
N GLU A 615 -115.54 -13.11 36.82
CA GLU A 615 -116.38 -14.24 37.22
C GLU A 615 -117.20 -13.84 38.45
N ASP A 616 -118.43 -14.35 38.55
CA ASP A 616 -119.27 -14.18 39.74
C ASP A 616 -118.96 -15.34 40.70
N LEU A 617 -118.35 -15.01 41.85
CA LEU A 617 -117.95 -15.98 42.86
C LEU A 617 -118.60 -15.59 44.19
N GLU A 618 -119.46 -16.45 44.72
CA GLU A 618 -120.21 -16.20 45.98
C GLU A 618 -120.93 -14.83 46.03
N ASP A 619 -121.76 -14.53 45.02
CA ASP A 619 -122.56 -13.29 44.87
C ASP A 619 -121.74 -11.97 44.82
N LYS A 620 -120.45 -12.03 44.48
CA LYS A 620 -119.59 -10.86 44.22
C LYS A 620 -118.82 -11.00 42.90
N LYS A 621 -118.74 -9.91 42.12
CA LYS A 621 -117.90 -9.83 40.93
C LYS A 621 -116.43 -9.78 41.32
N VAL A 622 -115.67 -10.77 40.87
CA VAL A 622 -114.22 -10.85 41.10
C VAL A 622 -113.46 -10.95 39.78
N LEU A 623 -112.22 -10.46 39.78
CA LEU A 623 -111.36 -10.54 38.61
C LEU A 623 -110.38 -11.71 38.76
N HIS A 624 -110.55 -12.74 37.95
CA HIS A 624 -109.66 -13.89 37.87
C HIS A 624 -108.55 -13.61 36.86
N PHE A 625 -107.29 -13.73 37.25
CA PHE A 625 -106.14 -13.45 36.39
C PHE A 625 -105.12 -14.59 36.36
N TRP A 626 -104.48 -14.73 35.21
CA TRP A 626 -103.27 -15.54 35.02
C TRP A 626 -102.14 -14.64 34.57
N THR A 627 -101.05 -14.62 35.33
CA THR A 627 -99.85 -13.84 35.01
C THR A 627 -98.61 -14.73 34.94
N ARG A 628 -97.71 -14.38 34.02
CA ARG A 628 -96.41 -15.01 33.86
C ARG A 628 -95.33 -14.03 34.32
N LEU A 629 -94.41 -14.53 35.14
CA LEU A 629 -93.27 -13.81 35.68
C LEU A 629 -91.98 -14.52 35.31
N HIS A 630 -90.89 -13.80 35.10
CA HIS A 630 -89.55 -14.38 35.00
C HIS A 630 -88.73 -14.12 36.27
N VAL A 631 -88.03 -15.15 36.75
CA VAL A 631 -87.15 -15.03 37.91
C VAL A 631 -85.76 -14.57 37.46
N THR A 632 -85.35 -13.41 37.95
CA THR A 632 -84.04 -12.84 37.66
C THR A 632 -82.98 -13.64 38.40
N SER A 633 -81.94 -14.07 37.70
CA SER A 633 -80.83 -14.78 38.34
C SER A 633 -80.02 -13.78 39.18
N LEU A 634 -80.06 -13.88 40.51
CA LEU A 634 -79.26 -13.10 41.49
C LEU A 634 -77.72 -13.25 41.32
N ALA A 635 -77.25 -13.84 40.23
CA ALA A 635 -75.84 -13.94 39.90
C ALA A 635 -75.40 -12.68 39.14
N GLY A 636 -75.18 -11.58 39.87
CA GLY A 636 -74.44 -10.43 39.34
C GLY A 636 -74.98 -9.06 39.76
N LYS A 637 -74.64 -8.65 40.98
CA LYS A 637 -74.02 -7.34 41.22
C LYS A 637 -72.78 -7.56 42.06
#